data_AF-A0A1F8F0I9-F1
#
_entry.id   AF-A0A1F8F0I9-F1
#
_cell.length_a   1.000
_cell.length_b   1.000
_cell.length_c   1.000
_cell.angle_alpha   90.00
_cell.angle_beta   90.00
_cell.angle_gamma   90.00
#
_symmetry.space_group_name_H-M   'P 1'
#
loop_
_entity.id
_entity.type
_entity.pdbx_description
1 polymer ?
#
loop_
_entity_poly.entity_id
_entity_poly.type
_entity_poly.pdbx_seq_one_letter_code
_entity_poly.pdbx_strand_id
1 'polypeptide(L)'
;MAATPADYGLKEGDVVSAAGSDDPDVYIVNEMGFKRLFLNPAIFNFYGHLGGFAAVKNVSPATRDAFGTSGLFRNCETNDEKVYGVETTGEDVGMLHWVNTSGAQAVADDADFFKKVFCINSNEFNWYSKGSDYTSVNQVPSYVRGTTPTTPAPTGPLSVMLASDNPAGKTITLNASGVEMLKARFSGSGTVNTLTIRRAGAGETDDFNNIYVYDGATRLGSGKVFSTATGEVTFLVNVPVSGTKDLSFVAEMAAANNAGNVNAIQLKEVTLSGGATVSGLPVTGNNFTSSGASSGTVTVAKSGVLDNPTVGQKNALVSEFKYTTATEGGTVKRITMINGGNIKASDLTNVKLKTLDKEWAGSSTSNGYLVFDLGAGHFIAKGSNAIFKVYADIAGKKDETVDLYFEYDTDTNVIGDQYGNAMAVTDTALDSASDATTLTLQGGALTLVFNGPNAKTIATQVTDVTLLEYSMTAVSNIEVRKTELTLCSDAGNDGTYDDADDQTEWDALTDIKIWDTDINIVVMGPKDGTAFNDADDAGSCPNSQSGAQEIFTDVFDLAAGKTYNFKVTGDVDTSLGGTLIDADSVFKVVLDDYSDDAGDVTVMKYSGTNTSVAAADIVPRADISGNNITIAASSLTLSLAGTPASQTKVKGTDNVDVVGITFSAAQASDLRVTQLVLTGYAADKSTDTYDEGTPDADNDSGVSVANAMESVQLYESGGTLVAGSDKVTSNQLSSGGTGTITFSNLNWSIPAGTSKTLLVRANLSSNAVSGTNDTYAFDIAATGNVTALDNDSNTINAGNSGINGGLTPTRVLTVSGSGSLAMATSAGSPSKGAVYWGQTNAPISKFRLSATDEGQYIEKLTIAASDSTENTHAGANVKTVHLTYKNKAGDTLTKSQSMGSAASVNFNWSDTDANRPYVPQDANLELSVNADLRTKAEGATPTNASPGSPYFSLDIVDRFNGSFTNGFRAVGDGSGTVLTGDSSGVVDVVGANDQYVYRVYPEVAQVALASPYNLIGTPVVFKFSVTAKGVPGATLRFDNEANGSGSFKFEVQASGQWSQGGTSTSFTIFDENNTTIDSGALTGTADANPAKDASLTFNFTNADVEIAAGDTKTFSVQITNPGTNYAKASATGRAADYFQLTLVDDIAGNINWVADYNNATTAIDTASVIGTLRNLPLYGPTFQR
;
A
#
# COMPACT_ATOMS: atom_id res chain seq x y z
N MET A 1 -8.35 -2.75 -4.01
CA MET A 1 -7.54 -1.52 -4.05
C MET A 1 -7.89 -0.79 -5.33
N ALA A 2 -8.02 0.54 -5.31
CA ALA A 2 -8.30 1.32 -6.52
C ALA A 2 -7.11 1.22 -7.49
N ALA A 3 -7.36 1.27 -8.79
CA ALA A 3 -6.32 1.16 -9.79
C ALA A 3 -5.47 2.43 -9.81
N THR A 4 -4.14 2.30 -9.84
CA THR A 4 -3.22 3.44 -9.83
C THR A 4 -2.72 3.73 -11.25
N PRO A 5 -2.34 4.98 -11.60
CA PRO A 5 -1.78 5.28 -12.90
C PRO A 5 -0.59 4.36 -13.28
N ALA A 6 0.25 4.01 -12.30
CA ALA A 6 1.42 3.16 -12.48
C ALA A 6 1.06 1.76 -13.02
N ASP A 7 -0.10 1.21 -12.63
CA ASP A 7 -0.58 -0.12 -13.08
C ASP A 7 -0.79 -0.19 -14.60
N TYR A 8 -0.93 0.97 -15.25
CA TYR A 8 -1.15 1.09 -16.70
C TYR A 8 -0.03 1.86 -17.42
N GLY A 9 1.12 2.09 -16.78
CA GLY A 9 2.22 2.87 -17.37
C GLY A 9 1.92 4.36 -17.52
N LEU A 10 0.97 4.88 -16.72
CA LEU A 10 0.62 6.28 -16.61
C LEU A 10 1.21 6.87 -15.32
N LYS A 11 1.24 8.19 -15.21
CA LYS A 11 1.59 8.95 -14.00
C LYS A 11 0.49 9.96 -13.68
N GLU A 12 0.49 10.48 -12.46
CA GLU A 12 -0.41 11.57 -12.08
C GLU A 12 -0.29 12.76 -13.04
N GLY A 13 -1.45 13.31 -13.41
CA GLY A 13 -1.56 14.44 -14.33
C GLY A 13 -1.41 14.08 -15.81
N ASP A 14 -1.18 12.80 -16.15
CA ASP A 14 -1.22 12.39 -17.55
C ASP A 14 -2.62 12.63 -18.14
N VAL A 15 -2.63 13.16 -19.36
CA VAL A 15 -3.85 13.39 -20.12
C VAL A 15 -4.05 12.23 -21.09
N VAL A 16 -5.22 11.61 -21.07
CA VAL A 16 -5.53 10.38 -21.81
C VAL A 16 -6.80 10.52 -22.65
N SER A 17 -6.84 9.79 -23.76
CA SER A 17 -8.05 9.52 -24.56
C SER A 17 -8.04 8.06 -25.02
N ALA A 18 -9.22 7.47 -25.30
CA ALA A 18 -9.35 6.05 -25.58
C ALA A 18 -9.24 5.74 -27.09
N ALA A 19 -8.14 5.15 -27.52
CA ALA A 19 -7.94 4.70 -28.88
C ALA A 19 -8.88 3.53 -29.24
N GLY A 20 -9.57 3.64 -30.38
CA GLY A 20 -10.52 2.62 -30.85
C GLY A 20 -11.87 2.62 -30.12
N SER A 21 -12.16 3.66 -29.31
CA SER A 21 -13.49 3.93 -28.75
C SER A 21 -14.25 4.95 -29.61
N ASP A 22 -15.57 4.91 -29.54
CA ASP A 22 -16.44 5.97 -30.09
C ASP A 22 -16.43 7.25 -29.23
N ASP A 23 -15.68 7.26 -28.11
CA ASP A 23 -15.47 8.37 -27.19
C ASP A 23 -14.15 9.14 -27.49
N PRO A 24 -14.21 10.33 -28.10
CA PRO A 24 -13.09 11.22 -28.36
C PRO A 24 -12.75 12.13 -27.17
N ASP A 25 -13.39 11.98 -26.02
CA ASP A 25 -13.19 12.86 -24.88
C ASP A 25 -11.78 12.72 -24.31
N VAL A 26 -11.33 13.81 -23.67
CA VAL A 26 -10.00 13.93 -23.08
C VAL A 26 -10.14 13.99 -21.56
N TYR A 27 -9.33 13.19 -20.86
CA TYR A 27 -9.37 13.09 -19.40
C TYR A 27 -7.99 13.34 -18.80
N ILE A 28 -7.93 13.86 -17.57
CA ILE A 28 -6.72 13.91 -16.75
C ILE A 28 -6.85 12.96 -15.56
N VAL A 29 -5.85 12.13 -15.30
CA VAL A 29 -5.86 11.13 -14.21
C VAL A 29 -5.10 11.62 -12.98
N ASN A 30 -5.54 11.23 -11.78
CA ASN A 30 -4.83 11.49 -10.51
C ASN A 30 -4.21 10.21 -9.92
N GLU A 31 -3.32 10.37 -8.94
CA GLU A 31 -2.66 9.22 -8.30
C GLU A 31 -3.64 8.33 -7.50
N MET A 32 -4.76 8.90 -7.08
CA MET A 32 -5.79 8.23 -6.26
C MET A 32 -6.74 7.32 -7.06
N GLY A 33 -6.53 7.16 -8.37
CA GLY A 33 -7.28 6.24 -9.22
C GLY A 33 -8.55 6.82 -9.86
N PHE A 34 -8.65 8.15 -9.96
CA PHE A 34 -9.77 8.85 -10.59
C PHE A 34 -9.31 9.65 -11.80
N LYS A 35 -10.26 9.96 -12.69
CA LYS A 35 -10.05 10.81 -13.86
C LYS A 35 -11.06 11.95 -13.89
N ARG A 36 -10.68 13.09 -14.47
CA ARG A 36 -11.57 14.23 -14.73
C ARG A 36 -11.68 14.48 -16.23
N LEU A 37 -12.90 14.72 -16.69
CA LEU A 37 -13.20 15.12 -18.06
C LEU A 37 -12.81 16.59 -18.32
N PHE A 38 -12.19 16.84 -19.47
CA PHE A 38 -12.18 18.17 -20.09
C PHE A 38 -13.41 18.28 -21.00
N LEU A 39 -14.47 18.92 -20.49
CA LEU A 39 -15.80 18.85 -21.12
C LEU A 39 -15.84 19.38 -22.55
N ASN A 40 -14.97 20.32 -22.93
CA ASN A 40 -14.85 20.76 -24.31
C ASN A 40 -13.42 21.24 -24.65
N PRO A 41 -13.12 21.46 -25.95
CA PRO A 41 -11.79 21.91 -26.39
C PRO A 41 -11.35 23.27 -25.84
N ALA A 42 -12.28 24.19 -25.55
CA ALA A 42 -11.94 25.50 -25.00
C ALA A 42 -11.42 25.38 -23.56
N ILE A 43 -12.07 24.53 -22.75
CA ILE A 43 -11.60 24.21 -21.40
C ILE A 43 -10.23 23.57 -21.47
N PHE A 44 -10.01 22.59 -22.36
CA PHE A 44 -8.69 21.97 -22.50
C PHE A 44 -7.60 22.99 -22.88
N ASN A 45 -7.91 23.95 -23.74
CA ASN A 45 -6.99 25.03 -24.12
C ASN A 45 -6.63 25.98 -22.95
N PHE A 46 -7.45 26.06 -21.88
CA PHE A 46 -7.06 26.78 -20.66
C PHE A 46 -5.87 26.13 -19.94
N TYR A 47 -5.56 24.87 -20.25
CA TYR A 47 -4.46 24.11 -19.68
C TYR A 47 -3.33 23.88 -20.71
N GLY A 48 -2.96 24.91 -21.48
CA GLY A 48 -1.90 24.82 -22.50
C GLY A 48 -0.55 24.32 -21.97
N HIS A 49 -0.27 24.47 -20.67
CA HIS A 49 0.92 23.91 -20.01
C HIS A 49 0.96 22.37 -19.99
N LEU A 50 -0.17 21.69 -20.23
CA LEU A 50 -0.25 20.23 -20.35
C LEU A 50 0.22 19.72 -21.73
N GLY A 51 0.71 20.59 -22.62
CA GLY A 51 1.28 20.19 -23.92
C GLY A 51 0.28 20.09 -25.07
N GLY A 52 -0.99 20.45 -24.85
CA GLY A 52 -2.05 20.46 -25.86
C GLY A 52 -2.44 19.07 -26.38
N PHE A 53 -3.21 19.01 -27.47
CA PHE A 53 -3.76 17.74 -27.98
C PHE A 53 -2.69 16.73 -28.43
N ALA A 54 -1.48 17.20 -28.79
CA ALA A 54 -0.37 16.34 -29.16
C ALA A 54 0.24 15.56 -27.98
N ALA A 55 0.01 16.01 -26.75
CA ALA A 55 0.47 15.36 -25.52
C ALA A 55 -0.56 14.37 -24.94
N VAL A 56 -1.77 14.30 -25.51
CA VAL A 56 -2.82 13.36 -25.08
C VAL A 56 -2.38 11.94 -25.43
N LYS A 57 -2.26 11.10 -24.41
CA LYS A 57 -1.89 9.69 -24.57
C LYS A 57 -3.09 8.88 -25.04
N ASN A 58 -2.90 8.15 -26.13
CA ASN A 58 -3.87 7.18 -26.63
C ASN A 58 -3.75 5.88 -25.82
N VAL A 59 -4.77 5.57 -25.02
CA VAL A 59 -4.85 4.36 -24.19
C VAL A 59 -5.99 3.45 -24.64
N SER A 60 -6.04 2.20 -24.17
CA SER A 60 -7.19 1.33 -24.44
C SER A 60 -8.45 1.81 -23.69
N PRO A 61 -9.67 1.49 -24.17
CA PRO A 61 -10.90 1.80 -23.42
C PRO A 61 -10.89 1.20 -22.02
N ALA A 62 -10.38 -0.04 -21.86
CA ALA A 62 -10.25 -0.70 -20.56
C ALA A 62 -9.29 0.05 -19.61
N THR A 63 -8.19 0.60 -20.12
CA THR A 63 -7.27 1.45 -19.35
C THR A 63 -7.94 2.75 -18.91
N ARG A 64 -8.67 3.41 -19.80
CA ARG A 64 -9.44 4.63 -19.46
C ARG A 64 -10.48 4.31 -18.37
N ASP A 65 -11.20 3.20 -18.51
CA ASP A 65 -12.33 2.82 -17.64
C ASP A 65 -11.91 2.23 -16.30
N ALA A 66 -10.63 1.89 -16.13
CA ALA A 66 -10.05 1.54 -14.84
C ALA A 66 -10.07 2.71 -13.84
N PHE A 67 -10.11 3.96 -14.33
CA PHE A 67 -10.19 5.16 -13.49
C PHE A 67 -11.62 5.71 -13.48
N GLY A 68 -12.20 5.87 -12.28
CA GLY A 68 -13.55 6.42 -12.12
C GLY A 68 -13.60 7.91 -12.52
N THR A 69 -14.61 8.33 -13.28
CA THR A 69 -14.78 9.75 -13.64
C THR A 69 -15.32 10.56 -12.46
N SER A 70 -14.62 11.62 -12.07
CA SER A 70 -15.08 12.56 -11.05
C SER A 70 -15.75 13.80 -11.68
N GLY A 71 -16.88 14.20 -11.09
CA GLY A 71 -17.55 15.47 -11.34
C GLY A 71 -17.37 16.50 -10.23
N LEU A 72 -16.41 16.31 -9.30
CA LEU A 72 -16.20 17.18 -8.14
C LEU A 72 -15.01 18.11 -8.33
N PHE A 73 -15.26 19.42 -8.45
CA PHE A 73 -14.24 20.43 -8.76
C PHE A 73 -14.08 21.45 -7.65
N ARG A 74 -12.86 21.97 -7.49
CA ARG A 74 -12.50 23.06 -6.59
C ARG A 74 -11.64 24.09 -7.35
N ASN A 75 -11.95 25.38 -7.21
CA ASN A 75 -11.06 26.42 -7.77
C ASN A 75 -9.84 26.60 -6.86
N CYS A 76 -8.72 26.00 -7.26
CA CYS A 76 -7.50 25.99 -6.45
C CYS A 76 -6.63 27.24 -6.65
N GLU A 77 -6.80 27.99 -7.75
CA GLU A 77 -6.07 29.24 -7.95
C GLU A 77 -6.50 30.33 -6.96
N THR A 78 -7.76 30.33 -6.56
CA THR A 78 -8.30 31.24 -5.53
C THR A 78 -8.33 30.63 -4.14
N ASN A 79 -7.87 29.38 -3.99
CA ASN A 79 -7.99 28.59 -2.77
C ASN A 79 -9.43 28.53 -2.21
N ASP A 80 -10.45 28.47 -3.09
CA ASP A 80 -11.87 28.44 -2.66
C ASP A 80 -12.14 27.17 -1.86
N GLU A 81 -12.69 27.25 -0.65
CA GLU A 81 -13.00 26.07 0.18
C GLU A 81 -14.22 25.29 -0.35
N LYS A 82 -15.02 25.88 -1.24
CA LYS A 82 -16.21 25.23 -1.80
C LYS A 82 -15.85 24.18 -2.85
N VAL A 83 -16.53 23.05 -2.76
CA VAL A 83 -16.51 21.98 -3.78
C VAL A 83 -17.81 22.05 -4.58
N TYR A 84 -17.67 21.98 -5.90
CA TYR A 84 -18.78 22.07 -6.84
C TYR A 84 -18.95 20.75 -7.59
N GLY A 85 -20.19 20.32 -7.77
CA GLY A 85 -20.58 19.22 -8.64
C GLY A 85 -20.84 19.72 -10.06
N VAL A 86 -20.38 18.98 -11.06
CA VAL A 86 -20.61 19.29 -12.47
C VAL A 86 -21.83 18.55 -12.96
N GLU A 87 -22.80 19.29 -13.49
CA GLU A 87 -23.90 18.75 -14.29
C GLU A 87 -23.62 19.04 -15.77
N THR A 88 -23.41 17.99 -16.56
CA THR A 88 -23.32 18.10 -18.03
C THR A 88 -24.73 18.18 -18.60
N THR A 89 -25.09 19.31 -19.20
CA THR A 89 -26.41 19.60 -19.76
C THR A 89 -26.47 19.41 -21.29
N GLY A 90 -25.33 19.09 -21.91
CA GLY A 90 -25.17 18.73 -23.32
C GLY A 90 -23.76 18.19 -23.57
N GLU A 91 -23.43 17.88 -24.83
CA GLU A 91 -22.17 17.23 -25.22
C GLU A 91 -20.92 18.07 -24.88
N ASP A 92 -21.03 19.41 -24.93
CA ASP A 92 -19.92 20.34 -24.66
C ASP A 92 -20.32 21.45 -23.66
N VAL A 93 -21.42 21.26 -22.93
CA VAL A 93 -22.02 22.28 -22.07
C VAL A 93 -22.33 21.71 -20.69
N GLY A 94 -21.99 22.46 -19.65
CA GLY A 94 -22.26 22.06 -18.28
C GLY A 94 -22.45 23.24 -17.35
N MET A 95 -22.79 22.93 -16.11
CA MET A 95 -22.98 23.90 -15.04
C MET A 95 -22.45 23.36 -13.72
N LEU A 96 -22.01 24.27 -12.84
CA LEU A 96 -21.52 23.95 -11.51
C LEU A 96 -22.60 24.20 -10.46
N HIS A 97 -22.77 23.24 -9.56
CA HIS A 97 -23.64 23.32 -8.39
C HIS A 97 -22.77 23.27 -7.14
N TRP A 98 -22.90 24.27 -6.25
CA TRP A 98 -22.19 24.18 -4.98
C TRP A 98 -22.76 23.01 -4.18
N VAL A 99 -21.91 22.07 -3.75
CA VAL A 99 -22.31 20.99 -2.85
C VAL A 99 -22.26 21.54 -1.43
N ASN A 100 -23.37 22.14 -1.01
CA ASN A 100 -23.57 22.73 0.30
C ASN A 100 -23.87 21.66 1.34
N THR A 101 -22.83 20.91 1.73
CA THR A 101 -22.86 19.92 2.79
C THR A 101 -21.61 20.01 3.67
N SER A 102 -21.64 19.41 4.86
CA SER A 102 -20.46 19.39 5.74
C SER A 102 -19.42 18.39 5.23
N GLY A 103 -18.12 18.61 5.55
CA GLY A 103 -17.07 17.64 5.17
C GLY A 103 -17.30 16.23 5.72
N ALA A 104 -17.83 16.10 6.93
CA ALA A 104 -18.19 14.81 7.50
C ALA A 104 -19.33 14.13 6.73
N GLN A 105 -20.36 14.88 6.34
CA GLN A 105 -21.46 14.36 5.53
C GLN A 105 -21.00 14.04 4.10
N ALA A 106 -20.07 14.81 3.52
CA ALA A 106 -19.50 14.52 2.21
C ALA A 106 -18.73 13.20 2.20
N VAL A 107 -17.96 12.91 3.26
CA VAL A 107 -17.27 11.63 3.43
C VAL A 107 -18.25 10.48 3.72
N ALA A 108 -19.36 10.75 4.41
CA ALA A 108 -20.42 9.76 4.61
C ALA A 108 -21.17 9.44 3.30
N ASP A 109 -21.42 10.45 2.46
CA ASP A 109 -22.03 10.29 1.14
C ASP A 109 -21.08 9.54 0.18
N ASP A 110 -19.78 9.83 0.26
CA ASP A 110 -18.73 9.23 -0.57
C ASP A 110 -17.41 9.15 0.22
N ALA A 111 -17.01 7.95 0.64
CA ALA A 111 -15.80 7.75 1.43
C ALA A 111 -14.51 8.19 0.69
N ASP A 112 -14.57 8.28 -0.63
CA ASP A 112 -13.48 8.78 -1.49
C ASP A 112 -13.66 10.25 -1.89
N PHE A 113 -14.58 11.00 -1.26
CA PHE A 113 -14.93 12.39 -1.60
C PHE A 113 -13.68 13.24 -1.85
N PHE A 114 -12.76 13.31 -0.88
CA PHE A 114 -11.55 14.12 -1.01
C PHE A 114 -10.57 13.62 -2.08
N LYS A 115 -10.59 12.32 -2.41
CA LYS A 115 -9.78 11.73 -3.49
C LYS A 115 -10.32 12.05 -4.87
N LYS A 116 -11.62 12.35 -4.96
CA LYS A 116 -12.34 12.70 -6.19
C LYS A 116 -12.32 14.21 -6.47
N VAL A 117 -11.94 15.07 -5.53
CA VAL A 117 -11.91 16.52 -5.78
C VAL A 117 -10.74 16.89 -6.69
N PHE A 118 -11.04 17.40 -7.89
CA PHE A 118 -10.03 17.92 -8.80
C PHE A 118 -9.89 19.44 -8.71
N CYS A 119 -8.66 19.91 -8.72
CA CYS A 119 -8.35 21.33 -8.87
C CYS A 119 -8.59 21.79 -10.30
N ILE A 120 -9.34 22.88 -10.44
CA ILE A 120 -9.52 23.61 -11.70
C ILE A 120 -9.01 25.05 -11.57
N ASN A 121 -8.63 25.65 -12.70
CA ASN A 121 -8.24 27.05 -12.77
C ASN A 121 -9.46 27.98 -12.82
N SER A 122 -9.22 29.27 -12.59
CA SER A 122 -10.27 30.30 -12.57
C SER A 122 -10.93 30.48 -13.93
N ASN A 123 -10.21 30.21 -15.03
CA ASN A 123 -10.76 30.31 -16.38
C ASN A 123 -11.82 29.24 -16.62
N GLU A 124 -11.56 27.98 -16.26
CA GLU A 124 -12.53 26.89 -16.31
C GLU A 124 -13.70 27.13 -15.35
N PHE A 125 -13.42 27.52 -14.09
CA PHE A 125 -14.47 27.82 -13.12
C PHE A 125 -15.42 28.92 -13.63
N ASN A 126 -14.88 29.98 -14.23
CA ASN A 126 -15.68 31.08 -14.78
C ASN A 126 -16.42 30.72 -16.07
N TRP A 127 -15.92 29.73 -16.82
CA TRP A 127 -16.55 29.26 -18.04
C TRP A 127 -17.89 28.56 -17.77
N TYR A 128 -18.01 27.78 -16.69
CA TYR A 128 -19.26 27.12 -16.32
C TYR A 128 -20.34 28.12 -15.85
N SER A 129 -21.60 27.88 -16.22
CA SER A 129 -22.73 28.54 -15.55
C SER A 129 -22.94 27.96 -14.14
N LYS A 130 -23.57 28.70 -13.22
CA LYS A 130 -23.76 28.28 -11.82
C LYS A 130 -25.23 27.97 -11.58
N GLY A 131 -25.52 26.75 -11.13
CA GLY A 131 -26.86 26.27 -10.81
C GLY A 131 -27.27 26.52 -9.37
N SER A 132 -28.43 25.99 -8.99
CA SER A 132 -28.85 25.93 -7.58
C SER A 132 -27.96 25.00 -6.77
N ASP A 133 -27.75 25.29 -5.50
CA ASP A 133 -26.93 24.45 -4.63
C ASP A 133 -27.47 23.00 -4.53
N TYR A 134 -26.55 22.04 -4.49
CA TYR A 134 -26.83 20.68 -4.06
C TYR A 134 -26.63 20.57 -2.54
N THR A 135 -27.40 19.71 -1.90
CA THR A 135 -27.36 19.46 -0.45
C THR A 135 -26.61 18.18 -0.07
N SER A 136 -26.21 17.36 -1.05
CA SER A 136 -25.49 16.10 -0.86
C SER A 136 -24.56 15.83 -2.05
N VAL A 137 -23.45 15.13 -1.80
CA VAL A 137 -22.51 14.69 -2.86
C VAL A 137 -23.21 13.74 -3.84
N ASN A 138 -24.20 12.97 -3.38
CA ASN A 138 -24.96 12.03 -4.20
C ASN A 138 -25.83 12.70 -5.28
N GLN A 139 -26.03 14.02 -5.20
CA GLN A 139 -26.74 14.77 -6.24
C GLN A 139 -25.84 15.12 -7.43
N VAL A 140 -24.52 14.97 -7.30
CA VAL A 140 -23.58 15.19 -8.39
C VAL A 140 -23.73 14.07 -9.42
N PRO A 141 -24.15 14.37 -10.67
CA PRO A 141 -24.33 13.36 -11.68
C PRO A 141 -23.01 12.67 -12.06
N SER A 142 -23.03 11.36 -12.23
CA SER A 142 -21.93 10.65 -12.89
C SER A 142 -21.96 10.95 -14.39
N TYR A 143 -20.82 11.40 -14.92
CA TYR A 143 -20.69 11.66 -16.35
C TYR A 143 -20.80 10.36 -17.18
N VAL A 144 -21.64 10.37 -18.23
CA VAL A 144 -21.75 9.31 -19.24
C VAL A 144 -21.91 9.94 -20.62
N ARG A 145 -21.14 9.49 -21.60
CA ARG A 145 -21.16 9.99 -22.98
C ARG A 145 -22.18 9.23 -23.86
N GLY A 146 -23.07 9.95 -24.54
CA GLY A 146 -23.91 9.42 -25.63
C GLY A 146 -25.35 9.00 -25.26
N THR A 147 -26.31 9.60 -25.97
CA THR A 147 -27.80 9.50 -25.86
C THR A 147 -28.34 9.73 -24.46
N THR A 148 -28.90 10.92 -24.22
CA THR A 148 -29.74 11.28 -23.07
C THR A 148 -30.43 10.07 -22.43
N PRO A 149 -30.00 9.60 -21.25
CA PRO A 149 -30.94 9.60 -20.17
C PRO A 149 -31.07 11.07 -19.76
N THR A 150 -32.22 11.68 -20.01
CA THR A 150 -32.68 12.66 -19.04
C THR A 150 -32.77 11.87 -17.73
N THR A 151 -31.69 11.82 -16.94
CA THR A 151 -31.84 11.50 -15.52
C THR A 151 -32.75 12.60 -15.03
N PRO A 152 -34.01 12.31 -14.68
CA PRO A 152 -34.89 13.34 -14.17
C PRO A 152 -34.15 13.93 -12.97
N ALA A 153 -34.00 15.25 -12.91
CA ALA A 153 -33.78 15.90 -11.63
C ALA A 153 -34.75 15.24 -10.64
N PRO A 154 -34.28 14.64 -9.53
CA PRO A 154 -35.11 13.80 -8.67
C PRO A 154 -36.33 14.62 -8.24
N THR A 155 -37.49 14.26 -8.80
CA THR A 155 -38.78 14.91 -8.53
C THR A 155 -39.48 14.27 -7.33
N GLY A 156 -38.84 13.27 -6.70
CA GLY A 156 -39.34 12.55 -5.55
C GLY A 156 -38.30 12.42 -4.42
N PRO A 157 -38.74 12.08 -3.20
CA PRO A 157 -37.91 12.07 -2.00
C PRO A 157 -36.91 10.90 -1.94
N LEU A 158 -36.96 9.96 -2.90
CA LEU A 158 -36.07 8.79 -2.98
C LEU A 158 -35.63 8.55 -4.44
N SER A 159 -34.34 8.31 -4.65
CA SER A 159 -33.73 7.90 -5.92
C SER A 159 -33.03 6.55 -5.78
N VAL A 160 -32.97 5.76 -6.86
CA VAL A 160 -32.33 4.45 -6.87
C VAL A 160 -31.28 4.37 -7.98
N MET A 161 -30.13 3.77 -7.69
CA MET A 161 -29.07 3.48 -8.65
C MET A 161 -28.40 2.13 -8.34
N LEU A 162 -27.47 1.68 -9.20
CA LEU A 162 -26.59 0.57 -8.83
C LEU A 162 -25.69 0.99 -7.67
N ALA A 163 -25.53 0.10 -6.69
CA ALA A 163 -24.51 0.31 -5.66
C ALA A 163 -23.11 0.22 -6.29
N SER A 164 -22.15 0.96 -5.74
CA SER A 164 -20.77 0.99 -6.24
C SER A 164 -20.07 -0.37 -6.19
N ASP A 165 -20.52 -1.25 -5.29
CA ASP A 165 -20.06 -2.62 -5.11
C ASP A 165 -21.04 -3.66 -5.68
N ASN A 166 -21.87 -3.27 -6.66
CA ASN A 166 -22.75 -4.19 -7.35
C ASN A 166 -21.97 -5.40 -7.92
N PRO A 167 -22.46 -6.64 -7.74
CA PRO A 167 -21.76 -7.85 -8.20
C PRO A 167 -21.31 -7.80 -9.66
N ALA A 168 -20.04 -8.09 -9.90
CA ALA A 168 -19.49 -8.23 -11.25
C ALA A 168 -20.10 -9.46 -11.94
N GLY A 169 -20.37 -9.35 -13.24
CA GLY A 169 -20.84 -10.49 -14.03
C GLY A 169 -19.81 -11.62 -14.04
N LYS A 170 -20.26 -12.85 -13.79
CA LYS A 170 -19.39 -14.04 -13.78
C LYS A 170 -20.12 -15.29 -14.23
N THR A 171 -19.35 -16.35 -14.46
CA THR A 171 -19.91 -17.69 -14.71
C THR A 171 -20.26 -18.35 -13.38
N ILE A 172 -21.53 -18.74 -13.21
CA ILE A 172 -22.06 -19.36 -12.01
C ILE A 172 -22.32 -20.84 -12.23
N THR A 173 -22.04 -21.64 -11.22
CA THR A 173 -22.34 -23.07 -11.20
C THR A 173 -23.84 -23.32 -11.06
N LEU A 174 -24.31 -24.47 -11.55
CA LEU A 174 -25.67 -24.93 -11.29
C LEU A 174 -25.88 -25.05 -9.77
N ASN A 175 -27.13 -25.13 -9.32
CA ASN A 175 -27.53 -25.36 -7.92
C ASN A 175 -26.87 -24.48 -6.83
N ALA A 176 -26.28 -23.34 -7.20
CA ALA A 176 -25.69 -22.40 -6.26
C ALA A 176 -26.79 -21.71 -5.43
N SER A 177 -26.73 -21.83 -4.10
CA SER A 177 -27.70 -21.20 -3.19
C SER A 177 -27.11 -19.93 -2.59
N GLY A 178 -27.64 -18.75 -2.95
CA GLY A 178 -27.17 -17.47 -2.39
C GLY A 178 -26.32 -16.61 -3.34
N VAL A 179 -26.55 -16.66 -4.65
CA VAL A 179 -25.85 -15.84 -5.64
C VAL A 179 -26.38 -14.40 -5.62
N GLU A 180 -25.59 -13.45 -5.14
CA GLU A 180 -25.94 -12.02 -5.26
C GLU A 180 -25.80 -11.55 -6.72
N MET A 181 -26.89 -11.08 -7.32
CA MET A 181 -26.93 -10.73 -8.75
C MET A 181 -27.14 -9.23 -9.02
N LEU A 182 -27.69 -8.50 -8.06
CA LEU A 182 -27.90 -7.07 -8.13
C LEU A 182 -27.81 -6.49 -6.72
N LYS A 183 -27.13 -5.36 -6.57
CA LYS A 183 -27.17 -4.52 -5.38
C LYS A 183 -27.56 -3.11 -5.77
N ALA A 184 -28.66 -2.62 -5.22
CA ALA A 184 -29.21 -1.31 -5.53
C ALA A 184 -29.07 -0.37 -4.33
N ARG A 185 -28.58 0.84 -4.59
CA ARG A 185 -28.48 1.93 -3.62
C ARG A 185 -29.71 2.81 -3.70
N PHE A 186 -30.40 2.95 -2.57
CA PHE A 186 -31.50 3.88 -2.36
C PHE A 186 -30.95 5.12 -1.65
N SER A 187 -31.16 6.30 -2.22
CA SER A 187 -30.69 7.58 -1.66
C SER A 187 -31.87 8.53 -1.46
N GLY A 188 -31.95 9.18 -0.30
CA GLY A 188 -33.01 10.11 0.07
C GLY A 188 -33.70 9.73 1.39
N SER A 189 -35.01 10.00 1.47
CA SER A 189 -35.82 9.71 2.66
C SER A 189 -37.18 9.11 2.29
N GLY A 190 -37.62 8.10 3.03
CA GLY A 190 -38.92 7.46 2.83
C GLY A 190 -38.90 5.98 3.19
N THR A 191 -40.07 5.36 3.31
CA THR A 191 -40.17 3.91 3.55
C THR A 191 -40.50 3.20 2.25
N VAL A 192 -39.61 2.33 1.80
CA VAL A 192 -39.83 1.43 0.67
C VAL A 192 -40.86 0.38 1.08
N ASN A 193 -42.04 0.43 0.48
CA ASN A 193 -43.14 -0.48 0.75
C ASN A 193 -42.98 -1.77 -0.06
N THR A 194 -42.95 -1.66 -1.39
CA THR A 194 -42.77 -2.82 -2.28
C THR A 194 -41.61 -2.66 -3.27
N LEU A 195 -40.99 -3.78 -3.62
CA LEU A 195 -39.95 -3.91 -4.65
C LEU A 195 -40.41 -4.93 -5.69
N THR A 196 -40.49 -4.53 -6.96
CA THR A 196 -40.77 -5.44 -8.08
C THR A 196 -39.50 -5.70 -8.87
N ILE A 197 -39.10 -6.96 -8.91
CA ILE A 197 -37.93 -7.45 -9.63
C ILE A 197 -38.40 -8.16 -10.89
N ARG A 198 -37.69 -7.96 -11.99
CA ARG A 198 -37.91 -8.62 -13.27
C ARG A 198 -36.64 -9.36 -13.68
N ARG A 199 -36.76 -10.56 -14.24
CA ARG A 199 -35.63 -11.21 -14.90
C ARG A 199 -35.17 -10.41 -16.13
N ALA A 200 -33.88 -10.38 -16.38
CA ALA A 200 -33.24 -9.80 -17.54
C ALA A 200 -32.25 -10.82 -18.15
N GLY A 201 -31.77 -10.57 -19.36
CA GLY A 201 -30.92 -11.51 -20.08
C GLY A 201 -31.70 -12.60 -20.86
N ALA A 202 -30.95 -13.51 -21.48
CA ALA A 202 -31.48 -14.55 -22.36
C ALA A 202 -31.86 -15.86 -21.62
N GLY A 203 -31.66 -15.92 -20.30
CA GLY A 203 -32.07 -17.05 -19.45
C GLY A 203 -33.59 -17.20 -19.27
N GLU A 204 -33.99 -18.34 -18.73
CA GLU A 204 -35.40 -18.74 -18.54
C GLU A 204 -35.88 -18.49 -17.11
N THR A 205 -37.19 -18.54 -16.85
CA THR A 205 -37.69 -18.40 -15.47
C THR A 205 -37.23 -19.55 -14.57
N ASP A 206 -37.08 -20.73 -15.16
CA ASP A 206 -36.75 -21.98 -14.47
C ASP A 206 -35.24 -22.11 -14.18
N ASP A 207 -34.44 -21.10 -14.57
CA ASP A 207 -33.05 -20.96 -14.17
C ASP A 207 -32.90 -20.64 -12.67
N PHE A 208 -33.97 -20.15 -12.04
CA PHE A 208 -34.02 -19.71 -10.64
C PHE A 208 -35.03 -20.54 -9.84
N ASN A 209 -34.62 -21.04 -8.67
CA ASN A 209 -35.55 -21.59 -7.68
C ASN A 209 -36.27 -20.47 -6.94
N ASN A 210 -35.51 -19.54 -6.35
CA ASN A 210 -36.05 -18.45 -5.54
C ASN A 210 -35.20 -17.19 -5.69
N ILE A 211 -35.85 -16.04 -5.52
CA ILE A 211 -35.24 -14.73 -5.36
C ILE A 211 -35.52 -14.22 -3.95
N TYR A 212 -34.54 -13.53 -3.38
CA TYR A 212 -34.56 -12.98 -2.03
C TYR A 212 -34.08 -11.53 -2.04
N VAL A 213 -34.49 -10.77 -1.02
CA VAL A 213 -34.01 -9.39 -0.78
C VAL A 213 -33.35 -9.34 0.59
N TYR A 214 -32.15 -8.77 0.64
CA TYR A 214 -31.34 -8.63 1.84
C TYR A 214 -31.01 -7.16 2.12
N ASP A 215 -30.94 -6.84 3.42
CA ASP A 215 -30.37 -5.61 3.98
C ASP A 215 -29.16 -6.02 4.82
N GLY A 216 -27.95 -5.82 4.28
CA GLY A 216 -26.75 -6.45 4.83
C GLY A 216 -26.88 -7.97 4.91
N ALA A 217 -26.75 -8.54 6.11
CA ALA A 217 -26.93 -9.96 6.36
C ALA A 217 -28.40 -10.38 6.59
N THR A 218 -29.33 -9.44 6.82
CA THR A 218 -30.71 -9.74 7.19
C THR A 218 -31.59 -9.95 5.96
N ARG A 219 -32.25 -11.11 5.86
CA ARG A 219 -33.28 -11.36 4.85
C ARG A 219 -34.56 -10.58 5.19
N LEU A 220 -35.10 -9.85 4.22
CA LEU A 220 -36.26 -8.97 4.42
C LEU A 220 -37.63 -9.64 4.21
N GLY A 221 -37.66 -10.88 3.71
CA GLY A 221 -38.88 -11.65 3.54
C GLY A 221 -38.64 -13.02 2.89
N SER A 222 -39.71 -13.81 2.76
CA SER A 222 -39.67 -15.13 2.14
C SER A 222 -39.17 -15.11 0.69
N GLY A 223 -38.52 -16.20 0.28
CA GLY A 223 -38.14 -16.44 -1.11
C GLY A 223 -39.34 -16.47 -2.05
N LYS A 224 -39.16 -15.97 -3.27
CA LYS A 224 -40.21 -15.95 -4.29
C LYS A 224 -39.69 -16.36 -5.66
N VAL A 225 -40.53 -17.05 -6.42
CA VAL A 225 -40.24 -17.51 -7.79
C VAL A 225 -40.73 -16.49 -8.82
N PHE A 226 -40.02 -16.35 -9.94
CA PHE A 226 -40.49 -15.52 -11.05
C PHE A 226 -41.77 -16.10 -11.68
N SER A 227 -42.71 -15.23 -12.04
CA SER A 227 -43.89 -15.64 -12.81
C SER A 227 -43.49 -16.08 -14.23
N THR A 228 -43.96 -17.24 -14.70
CA THR A 228 -43.74 -17.71 -16.07
C THR A 228 -44.40 -16.82 -17.14
N ALA A 229 -45.43 -16.06 -16.79
CA ALA A 229 -46.14 -15.17 -17.71
C ALA A 229 -45.44 -13.82 -17.91
N THR A 230 -44.82 -13.27 -16.86
CA THR A 230 -44.27 -11.89 -16.86
C THR A 230 -42.77 -11.82 -16.59
N GLY A 231 -42.19 -12.87 -15.99
CA GLY A 231 -40.82 -12.87 -15.49
C GLY A 231 -40.60 -11.94 -14.29
N GLU A 232 -41.67 -11.63 -13.55
CA GLU A 232 -41.65 -10.64 -12.45
C GLU A 232 -42.00 -11.27 -11.10
N VAL A 233 -41.51 -10.64 -10.04
CA VAL A 233 -41.77 -10.99 -8.65
C VAL A 233 -41.82 -9.72 -7.80
N THR A 234 -42.74 -9.64 -6.83
CA THR A 234 -42.91 -8.46 -5.97
C THR A 234 -42.77 -8.81 -4.50
N PHE A 235 -41.93 -8.07 -3.79
CA PHE A 235 -41.68 -8.18 -2.36
C PHE A 235 -42.34 -7.02 -1.61
N LEU A 236 -42.88 -7.31 -0.43
CA LEU A 236 -43.27 -6.31 0.57
C LEU A 236 -42.14 -6.26 1.60
N VAL A 237 -41.48 -5.11 1.77
CA VAL A 237 -40.25 -5.01 2.57
C VAL A 237 -40.31 -3.96 3.69
N ASN A 238 -41.14 -2.92 3.56
CA ASN A 238 -41.31 -1.86 4.57
C ASN A 238 -39.98 -1.28 5.12
N VAL A 239 -38.99 -1.04 4.25
CA VAL A 239 -37.66 -0.60 4.67
C VAL A 239 -37.59 0.92 4.76
N PRO A 240 -37.33 1.51 5.94
CA PRO A 240 -37.05 2.94 6.04
C PRO A 240 -35.68 3.25 5.44
N VAL A 241 -35.62 4.29 4.61
CA VAL A 241 -34.41 4.90 4.08
C VAL A 241 -34.30 6.32 4.63
N SER A 242 -33.12 6.66 5.15
CA SER A 242 -32.75 7.99 5.60
C SER A 242 -31.27 8.19 5.27
N GLY A 243 -30.96 9.01 4.27
CA GLY A 243 -29.63 9.11 3.70
C GLY A 243 -29.46 8.08 2.58
N THR A 244 -28.66 7.04 2.79
CA THR A 244 -28.44 5.97 1.81
C THR A 244 -28.68 4.59 2.41
N LYS A 245 -29.22 3.66 1.63
CA LYS A 245 -29.40 2.27 2.02
C LYS A 245 -29.22 1.34 0.82
N ASP A 246 -28.37 0.33 0.96
CA ASP A 246 -28.12 -0.64 -0.09
C ASP A 246 -28.92 -1.92 0.17
N LEU A 247 -29.67 -2.39 -0.84
CA LEU A 247 -30.38 -3.65 -0.78
C LEU A 247 -29.81 -4.63 -1.82
N SER A 248 -29.52 -5.85 -1.36
CA SER A 248 -28.99 -6.93 -2.18
C SER A 248 -30.10 -7.85 -2.64
N PHE A 249 -30.06 -8.22 -3.92
CA PHE A 249 -30.99 -9.15 -4.54
C PHE A 249 -30.25 -10.44 -4.86
N VAL A 250 -30.66 -11.50 -4.18
CA VAL A 250 -29.93 -12.76 -4.10
C VAL A 250 -30.77 -13.86 -4.73
N ALA A 251 -30.17 -14.65 -5.60
CA ALA A 251 -30.80 -15.74 -6.33
C ALA A 251 -30.32 -17.10 -5.83
N GLU A 252 -31.25 -18.05 -5.83
CA GLU A 252 -30.98 -19.47 -5.70
C GLU A 252 -31.12 -20.10 -7.08
N MET A 253 -30.04 -20.65 -7.61
CA MET A 253 -29.98 -21.15 -8.98
C MET A 253 -30.52 -22.58 -9.05
N ALA A 254 -31.34 -22.87 -10.06
CA ALA A 254 -31.90 -24.20 -10.24
C ALA A 254 -30.82 -25.23 -10.62
N ALA A 255 -30.96 -26.46 -10.15
CA ALA A 255 -30.13 -27.59 -10.60
C ALA A 255 -30.37 -27.95 -12.07
N ALA A 256 -31.56 -27.63 -12.59
CA ALA A 256 -31.99 -27.89 -13.97
C ALA A 256 -31.59 -26.78 -14.97
N ASN A 257 -30.92 -25.71 -14.51
CA ASN A 257 -30.49 -24.59 -15.34
C ASN A 257 -29.52 -25.08 -16.45
N ASN A 258 -29.62 -24.49 -17.64
CA ASN A 258 -28.88 -24.93 -18.82
C ASN A 258 -27.55 -24.18 -18.98
N ALA A 259 -26.48 -24.92 -19.31
CA ALA A 259 -25.18 -24.33 -19.62
C ALA A 259 -25.28 -23.34 -20.78
N GLY A 260 -24.75 -22.13 -20.58
CA GLY A 260 -24.78 -21.05 -21.57
C GLY A 260 -25.96 -20.08 -21.44
N ASN A 261 -26.94 -20.34 -20.56
CA ASN A 261 -27.97 -19.36 -20.24
C ASN A 261 -27.33 -18.11 -19.62
N VAL A 262 -27.78 -16.92 -20.03
CA VAL A 262 -27.28 -15.64 -19.52
C VAL A 262 -28.38 -14.98 -18.70
N ASN A 263 -28.18 -14.96 -17.39
CA ASN A 263 -29.11 -14.58 -16.35
C ASN A 263 -28.76 -13.21 -15.77
N ALA A 264 -29.72 -12.30 -15.67
CA ALA A 264 -29.59 -11.03 -14.97
C ALA A 264 -30.90 -10.70 -14.26
N ILE A 265 -30.87 -9.78 -13.31
CA ILE A 265 -32.09 -9.28 -12.64
C ILE A 265 -32.14 -7.76 -12.68
N GLN A 266 -33.35 -7.22 -12.77
CA GLN A 266 -33.65 -5.80 -12.85
C GLN A 266 -34.61 -5.43 -11.73
N LEU A 267 -34.26 -4.43 -10.92
CA LEU A 267 -35.21 -3.74 -10.07
C LEU A 267 -36.06 -2.83 -10.96
N LYS A 268 -37.29 -3.28 -11.25
CA LYS A 268 -38.19 -2.64 -12.21
C LYS A 268 -38.97 -1.49 -11.58
N GLU A 269 -39.51 -1.72 -10.38
CA GLU A 269 -40.44 -0.78 -9.74
C GLU A 269 -40.24 -0.79 -8.21
N VAL A 270 -40.41 0.38 -7.61
CA VAL A 270 -40.36 0.61 -6.16
C VAL A 270 -41.57 1.46 -5.79
N THR A 271 -42.34 1.03 -4.79
CA THR A 271 -43.41 1.86 -4.22
C THR A 271 -43.03 2.32 -2.82
N LEU A 272 -43.30 3.59 -2.50
CA LEU A 272 -43.10 4.14 -1.16
C LEU A 272 -44.39 4.11 -0.34
N SER A 273 -44.25 3.96 0.97
CA SER A 273 -45.34 4.20 1.91
C SER A 273 -45.78 5.67 1.81
N GLY A 274 -46.96 5.90 1.22
CA GLY A 274 -47.47 7.25 0.90
C GLY A 274 -47.52 7.57 -0.60
N GLY A 275 -47.06 6.67 -1.48
CA GLY A 275 -47.27 6.75 -2.93
C GLY A 275 -46.44 7.79 -3.68
N ALA A 276 -45.40 8.35 -3.05
CA ALA A 276 -44.48 9.25 -3.72
C ALA A 276 -43.67 8.51 -4.82
N THR A 277 -43.34 9.22 -5.89
CA THR A 277 -42.59 8.68 -7.03
C THR A 277 -41.11 8.48 -6.69
N VAL A 278 -40.52 7.40 -7.20
CA VAL A 278 -39.09 7.08 -7.05
C VAL A 278 -38.38 7.31 -8.39
N SER A 279 -37.25 8.03 -8.39
CA SER A 279 -36.44 8.25 -9.60
C SER A 279 -35.33 7.20 -9.76
N GLY A 280 -34.79 7.06 -10.98
CA GLY A 280 -33.64 6.19 -11.27
C GLY A 280 -33.98 4.73 -11.59
N LEU A 281 -35.26 4.38 -11.69
CA LEU A 281 -35.72 3.05 -12.10
C LEU A 281 -36.00 2.98 -13.61
N PRO A 282 -35.83 1.81 -14.26
CA PRO A 282 -35.37 0.56 -13.66
C PRO A 282 -33.83 0.49 -13.51
N VAL A 283 -33.35 -0.30 -12.55
CA VAL A 283 -31.92 -0.56 -12.32
C VAL A 283 -31.60 -2.03 -12.64
N THR A 284 -30.67 -2.28 -13.57
CA THR A 284 -30.34 -3.63 -14.05
C THR A 284 -28.97 -4.07 -13.57
N GLY A 285 -28.87 -5.28 -13.01
CA GLY A 285 -27.61 -5.91 -12.62
C GLY A 285 -26.80 -6.41 -13.82
N ASN A 286 -25.60 -6.93 -13.54
CA ASN A 286 -24.73 -7.50 -14.57
C ASN A 286 -25.24 -8.86 -15.06
N ASN A 287 -24.75 -9.30 -16.22
CA ASN A 287 -25.03 -10.63 -16.76
C ASN A 287 -24.21 -11.72 -16.05
N PHE A 288 -24.87 -12.80 -15.66
CA PHE A 288 -24.26 -14.01 -15.10
C PHE A 288 -24.52 -15.19 -16.04
N THR A 289 -23.47 -15.89 -16.44
CA THR A 289 -23.60 -17.03 -17.36
C THR A 289 -23.65 -18.33 -16.58
N SER A 290 -24.65 -19.17 -16.83
CA SER A 290 -24.73 -20.50 -16.22
C SER A 290 -23.67 -21.43 -16.80
N SER A 291 -22.90 -22.07 -15.93
CA SER A 291 -21.95 -23.13 -16.31
C SER A 291 -22.67 -24.48 -16.48
N GLY A 292 -21.99 -25.48 -17.05
CA GLY A 292 -22.45 -26.87 -17.03
C GLY A 292 -22.06 -27.67 -15.79
N ALA A 293 -21.32 -27.08 -14.85
CA ALA A 293 -20.86 -27.72 -13.62
C ALA A 293 -21.76 -27.38 -12.43
N SER A 294 -21.99 -28.35 -11.54
CA SER A 294 -22.72 -28.15 -10.27
C SER A 294 -21.83 -27.54 -9.20
N SER A 295 -22.42 -26.72 -8.34
CA SER A 295 -21.76 -26.20 -7.14
C SER A 295 -21.48 -27.34 -6.17
N GLY A 296 -20.44 -27.23 -5.35
CA GLY A 296 -20.26 -28.15 -4.24
C GLY A 296 -21.39 -28.07 -3.21
N THR A 297 -21.45 -29.05 -2.31
CA THR A 297 -22.54 -29.22 -1.35
C THR A 297 -22.06 -29.03 0.08
N VAL A 298 -22.79 -28.24 0.86
CA VAL A 298 -22.73 -28.21 2.32
C VAL A 298 -23.97 -28.88 2.89
N THR A 299 -23.76 -29.86 3.77
CA THR A 299 -24.85 -30.59 4.43
C THR A 299 -24.95 -30.16 5.88
N VAL A 300 -26.18 -29.87 6.32
CA VAL A 300 -26.52 -29.50 7.69
C VAL A 300 -26.97 -30.76 8.45
N ALA A 301 -26.48 -30.93 9.68
CA ALA A 301 -26.91 -31.98 10.57
C ALA A 301 -27.07 -31.44 12.00
N LYS A 302 -28.08 -31.94 12.72
CA LYS A 302 -28.22 -31.71 14.16
C LYS A 302 -27.04 -32.33 14.93
N SER A 303 -26.57 -31.67 15.99
CA SER A 303 -25.45 -32.12 16.82
C SER A 303 -25.71 -31.83 18.31
N GLY A 304 -25.00 -32.53 19.18
CA GLY A 304 -24.97 -32.26 20.62
C GLY A 304 -26.19 -32.75 21.40
N VAL A 305 -26.13 -32.55 22.71
CA VAL A 305 -27.24 -32.66 23.68
C VAL A 305 -27.31 -31.30 24.35
N LEU A 306 -28.49 -30.69 24.40
CA LEU A 306 -28.69 -29.37 24.99
C LEU A 306 -29.58 -29.51 26.22
N ASP A 307 -29.24 -28.75 27.26
CA ASP A 307 -30.02 -28.64 28.48
C ASP A 307 -31.00 -27.47 28.40
N ASN A 308 -32.10 -27.57 29.15
CA ASN A 308 -33.09 -26.52 29.24
C ASN A 308 -32.50 -25.28 29.96
N PRO A 309 -32.55 -24.07 29.35
CA PRO A 309 -31.99 -22.88 29.95
C PRO A 309 -32.86 -22.36 31.10
N THR A 310 -32.27 -21.66 32.06
CA THR A 310 -33.00 -20.97 33.13
C THR A 310 -33.40 -19.56 32.70
N VAL A 311 -34.51 -19.05 33.23
CA VAL A 311 -34.94 -17.64 33.02
C VAL A 311 -33.83 -16.70 33.51
N GLY A 312 -33.46 -15.70 32.71
CA GLY A 312 -32.37 -14.78 33.05
C GLY A 312 -30.98 -15.28 32.67
N GLN A 313 -30.80 -16.57 32.33
CA GLN A 313 -29.49 -17.14 32.02
C GLN A 313 -28.78 -16.35 30.92
N LYS A 314 -27.55 -15.93 31.22
CA LYS A 314 -26.65 -15.29 30.27
C LYS A 314 -25.87 -16.34 29.50
N ASN A 315 -25.64 -16.09 28.20
CA ASN A 315 -24.94 -17.01 27.31
C ASN A 315 -25.43 -18.47 27.40
N ALA A 316 -26.75 -18.70 27.39
CA ALA A 316 -27.32 -20.03 27.33
C ALA A 316 -27.11 -20.67 25.95
N LEU A 317 -26.74 -21.95 25.88
CA LEU A 317 -26.65 -22.68 24.61
C LEU A 317 -28.05 -23.00 24.10
N VAL A 318 -28.44 -22.40 22.98
CA VAL A 318 -29.81 -22.48 22.43
C VAL A 318 -29.93 -23.28 21.14
N SER A 319 -28.84 -23.59 20.46
CA SER A 319 -28.81 -24.54 19.34
C SER A 319 -27.39 -25.06 19.08
N GLU A 320 -27.28 -26.28 18.56
CA GLU A 320 -26.02 -26.85 18.08
C GLU A 320 -26.26 -27.63 16.79
N PHE A 321 -25.44 -27.35 15.78
CA PHE A 321 -25.52 -28.01 14.47
C PHE A 321 -24.14 -28.15 13.84
N LYS A 322 -24.05 -29.02 12.83
CA LYS A 322 -22.81 -29.35 12.13
C LYS A 322 -22.96 -29.10 10.64
N TYR A 323 -22.00 -28.39 10.06
CA TYR A 323 -21.83 -28.30 8.62
C TYR A 323 -20.74 -29.24 8.14
N THR A 324 -21.02 -29.96 7.04
CA THR A 324 -20.06 -30.87 6.39
C THR A 324 -19.92 -30.48 4.92
N THR A 325 -18.68 -30.32 4.44
CA THR A 325 -18.38 -29.95 3.05
C THR A 325 -17.69 -31.12 2.35
N ALA A 326 -18.43 -31.91 1.56
CA ALA A 326 -17.92 -33.18 1.01
C ALA A 326 -17.28 -33.06 -0.38
N THR A 327 -17.85 -32.24 -1.26
CA THR A 327 -17.47 -32.17 -2.68
C THR A 327 -16.32 -31.19 -2.95
N GLU A 328 -16.26 -30.09 -2.21
CA GLU A 328 -15.18 -29.09 -2.18
C GLU A 328 -15.07 -28.50 -0.76
N GLY A 329 -14.03 -27.72 -0.48
CA GLY A 329 -13.95 -26.94 0.76
C GLY A 329 -14.79 -25.67 0.64
N GLY A 330 -15.28 -25.13 1.76
CA GLY A 330 -16.19 -23.99 1.76
C GLY A 330 -15.97 -23.03 2.91
N THR A 331 -16.09 -21.74 2.66
CA THR A 331 -16.06 -20.68 3.68
C THR A 331 -17.48 -20.24 4.02
N VAL A 332 -17.91 -20.50 5.25
CA VAL A 332 -19.18 -20.03 5.80
C VAL A 332 -19.12 -18.52 6.02
N LYS A 333 -20.01 -17.77 5.39
CA LYS A 333 -20.06 -16.30 5.42
C LYS A 333 -21.23 -15.75 6.22
N ARG A 334 -22.38 -16.42 6.17
CA ARG A 334 -23.60 -16.01 6.86
C ARG A 334 -24.39 -17.23 7.30
N ILE A 335 -25.00 -17.11 8.48
CA ILE A 335 -25.95 -18.06 9.03
C ILE A 335 -27.18 -17.27 9.51
N THR A 336 -28.38 -17.76 9.23
CA THR A 336 -29.63 -17.22 9.78
C THR A 336 -30.48 -18.38 10.30
N MET A 337 -31.07 -18.25 11.48
CA MET A 337 -32.00 -19.25 12.02
C MET A 337 -33.26 -18.55 12.52
N ILE A 338 -34.41 -19.19 12.40
CA ILE A 338 -35.67 -18.69 12.96
C ILE A 338 -35.99 -19.43 14.24
N ASN A 339 -36.51 -18.71 15.23
CA ASN A 339 -37.09 -19.31 16.42
C ASN A 339 -38.57 -19.67 16.19
N GLY A 340 -38.88 -20.96 16.16
CA GLY A 340 -40.24 -21.51 16.12
C GLY A 340 -40.90 -21.66 17.50
N GLY A 341 -40.15 -21.42 18.58
CA GLY A 341 -40.65 -21.51 19.95
C GLY A 341 -41.55 -20.33 20.33
N ASN A 342 -42.15 -20.40 21.51
CA ASN A 342 -43.11 -19.37 21.96
C ASN A 342 -42.47 -18.20 22.74
N ILE A 343 -41.16 -18.23 23.01
CA ILE A 343 -40.45 -17.08 23.59
C ILE A 343 -40.48 -15.89 22.63
N LYS A 344 -40.59 -14.67 23.16
CA LYS A 344 -40.55 -13.46 22.32
C LYS A 344 -39.13 -13.20 21.82
N ALA A 345 -39.02 -12.72 20.58
CA ALA A 345 -37.73 -12.40 19.99
C ALA A 345 -36.92 -11.35 20.77
N SER A 346 -37.61 -10.41 21.45
CA SER A 346 -36.99 -9.41 22.33
C SER A 346 -36.30 -10.01 23.56
N ASP A 347 -36.69 -11.23 23.93
CA ASP A 347 -36.24 -11.90 25.14
C ASP A 347 -35.07 -12.85 24.84
N LEU A 348 -34.61 -12.89 23.58
CA LEU A 348 -33.38 -13.50 23.12
C LEU A 348 -32.41 -12.38 22.71
N THR A 349 -31.47 -12.05 23.60
CA THR A 349 -30.52 -10.94 23.40
C THR A 349 -29.08 -11.44 23.39
N ASN A 350 -28.12 -10.57 23.03
CA ASN A 350 -26.68 -10.90 23.02
C ASN A 350 -26.35 -12.23 22.33
N VAL A 351 -26.99 -12.45 21.17
CA VAL A 351 -26.92 -13.72 20.47
C VAL A 351 -25.53 -13.88 19.88
N LYS A 352 -24.92 -15.05 20.04
CA LYS A 352 -23.56 -15.35 19.58
C LYS A 352 -23.50 -16.69 18.88
N LEU A 353 -22.65 -16.80 17.88
CA LEU A 353 -22.30 -18.06 17.22
C LEU A 353 -20.88 -18.41 17.59
N LYS A 354 -20.62 -19.64 18.03
CA LYS A 354 -19.26 -20.11 18.37
C LYS A 354 -18.90 -21.39 17.63
N THR A 355 -17.64 -21.49 17.24
CA THR A 355 -16.94 -22.77 16.99
C THR A 355 -15.98 -23.05 18.17
N LEU A 356 -15.15 -24.09 18.07
CA LEU A 356 -14.14 -24.40 19.10
C LEU A 356 -13.16 -23.25 19.38
N ASP A 357 -12.88 -22.41 18.38
CA ASP A 357 -11.79 -21.43 18.37
C ASP A 357 -12.23 -20.00 18.00
N LYS A 358 -13.50 -19.79 17.60
CA LYS A 358 -14.01 -18.50 17.12
C LYS A 358 -15.40 -18.19 17.66
N GLU A 359 -15.69 -16.90 17.80
CA GLU A 359 -16.97 -16.35 18.22
C GLU A 359 -17.38 -15.21 17.28
N TRP A 360 -18.65 -15.17 16.90
CA TRP A 360 -19.27 -14.09 16.12
C TRP A 360 -20.49 -13.57 16.86
N ALA A 361 -20.63 -12.24 16.92
CA ALA A 361 -21.85 -11.61 17.38
C ALA A 361 -22.97 -11.80 16.35
N GLY A 362 -24.19 -11.97 16.84
CA GLY A 362 -25.42 -12.03 16.05
C GLY A 362 -26.43 -11.00 16.49
N SER A 363 -27.53 -10.93 15.76
CA SER A 363 -28.67 -10.06 16.07
C SER A 363 -29.97 -10.84 16.07
N SER A 364 -30.87 -10.53 17.00
CA SER A 364 -32.26 -11.01 17.01
C SER A 364 -33.16 -9.97 16.37
N THR A 365 -33.89 -10.36 15.32
CA THR A 365 -34.85 -9.49 14.64
C THR A 365 -36.21 -9.54 15.33
N SER A 366 -37.05 -8.52 15.15
CA SER A 366 -38.41 -8.50 15.71
C SER A 366 -39.30 -9.67 15.27
N ASN A 367 -38.95 -10.33 14.17
CA ASN A 367 -39.66 -11.47 13.60
C ASN A 367 -39.11 -12.82 14.09
N GLY A 368 -38.15 -12.84 15.02
CA GLY A 368 -37.60 -14.08 15.60
C GLY A 368 -36.44 -14.70 14.84
N TYR A 369 -35.86 -14.02 13.84
CA TYR A 369 -34.64 -14.47 13.19
C TYR A 369 -33.38 -14.06 13.97
N LEU A 370 -32.47 -15.01 14.12
CA LEU A 370 -31.11 -14.84 14.63
C LEU A 370 -30.16 -14.79 13.44
N VAL A 371 -29.52 -13.65 13.21
CA VAL A 371 -28.69 -13.39 12.03
C VAL A 371 -27.22 -13.23 12.44
N PHE A 372 -26.33 -13.99 11.81
CA PHE A 372 -24.89 -13.95 12.02
C PHE A 372 -24.15 -13.63 10.72
N ASP A 373 -23.38 -12.54 10.74
CA ASP A 373 -22.43 -12.18 9.68
C ASP A 373 -21.01 -12.54 10.14
N LEU A 374 -20.36 -13.46 9.43
CA LEU A 374 -19.04 -13.97 9.79
C LEU A 374 -17.91 -13.19 9.12
N GLY A 375 -18.20 -12.18 8.28
CA GLY A 375 -17.23 -11.34 7.59
C GLY A 375 -16.22 -12.13 6.74
N ALA A 376 -14.99 -12.24 7.23
CA ALA A 376 -13.96 -13.08 6.60
C ALA A 376 -14.37 -14.57 6.51
N GLY A 377 -15.25 -15.03 7.41
CA GLY A 377 -15.87 -16.35 7.38
C GLY A 377 -15.13 -17.44 8.16
N HIS A 378 -15.72 -18.64 8.19
CA HIS A 378 -15.12 -19.85 8.76
C HIS A 378 -14.92 -20.90 7.67
N PHE A 379 -13.66 -21.29 7.41
CA PHE A 379 -13.35 -22.26 6.36
C PHE A 379 -13.45 -23.71 6.87
N ILE A 380 -14.13 -24.55 6.10
CA ILE A 380 -14.23 -25.99 6.31
C ILE A 380 -13.56 -26.68 5.12
N ALA A 381 -12.53 -27.48 5.39
CA ALA A 381 -11.81 -28.19 4.35
C ALA A 381 -12.68 -29.25 3.66
N LYS A 382 -12.37 -29.58 2.40
CA LYS A 382 -13.03 -30.67 1.68
C LYS A 382 -12.95 -31.98 2.48
N GLY A 383 -14.08 -32.66 2.63
CA GLY A 383 -14.23 -33.90 3.41
C GLY A 383 -14.26 -33.70 4.93
N SER A 384 -14.23 -32.46 5.41
CA SER A 384 -14.24 -32.12 6.83
C SER A 384 -15.59 -31.55 7.27
N ASN A 385 -15.71 -31.27 8.57
CA ASN A 385 -16.91 -30.72 9.19
C ASN A 385 -16.54 -29.71 10.29
N ALA A 386 -17.46 -28.82 10.62
CA ALA A 386 -17.37 -27.90 11.75
C ALA A 386 -18.69 -27.88 12.51
N ILE A 387 -18.60 -27.83 13.84
CA ILE A 387 -19.75 -27.71 14.75
C ILE A 387 -19.91 -26.25 15.15
N PHE A 388 -21.12 -25.74 14.99
CA PHE A 388 -21.53 -24.40 15.36
C PHE A 388 -22.50 -24.46 16.53
N LYS A 389 -22.27 -23.59 17.52
CA LYS A 389 -23.08 -23.45 18.72
C LYS A 389 -23.67 -22.05 18.78
N VAL A 390 -24.98 -21.96 18.98
CA VAL A 390 -25.68 -20.68 19.13
C VAL A 390 -25.94 -20.43 20.60
N TYR A 391 -25.50 -19.28 21.09
CA TYR A 391 -25.71 -18.82 22.46
C TYR A 391 -26.60 -17.58 22.48
N ALA A 392 -27.40 -17.41 23.52
CA ALA A 392 -28.19 -16.20 23.74
C ALA A 392 -28.39 -15.94 25.24
N ASP A 393 -28.59 -14.67 25.58
CA ASP A 393 -29.14 -14.30 26.89
C ASP A 393 -30.66 -14.46 26.88
N ILE A 394 -31.19 -15.10 27.91
CA ILE A 394 -32.59 -15.52 27.99
C ILE A 394 -33.35 -14.63 28.98
N ALA A 395 -34.36 -13.89 28.54
CA ALA A 395 -35.20 -13.03 29.40
C ALA A 395 -36.68 -13.44 29.40
N GLY A 396 -36.99 -14.64 28.90
CA GLY A 396 -38.35 -15.17 28.79
C GLY A 396 -38.95 -15.61 30.13
N LYS A 397 -40.05 -16.35 30.06
CA LYS A 397 -40.78 -16.87 31.24
C LYS A 397 -40.62 -18.38 31.35
N LYS A 398 -40.92 -18.91 32.55
CA LYS A 398 -41.06 -20.34 32.79
C LYS A 398 -41.99 -20.97 31.74
N ASP A 399 -41.62 -22.14 31.24
CA ASP A 399 -42.33 -22.96 30.26
C ASP A 399 -42.41 -22.36 28.85
N GLU A 400 -41.77 -21.21 28.59
CA GLU A 400 -41.56 -20.74 27.22
C GLU A 400 -40.49 -21.58 26.51
N THR A 401 -40.55 -21.71 25.18
CA THR A 401 -39.66 -22.55 24.39
C THR A 401 -38.78 -21.78 23.42
N VAL A 402 -37.58 -22.30 23.18
CA VAL A 402 -36.69 -21.91 22.08
C VAL A 402 -36.56 -23.10 21.12
N ASP A 403 -36.83 -22.88 19.83
CA ASP A 403 -36.76 -23.89 18.77
C ASP A 403 -36.06 -23.28 17.53
N LEU A 404 -34.74 -23.43 17.42
CA LEU A 404 -33.99 -22.81 16.31
C LEU A 404 -33.80 -23.77 15.11
N TYR A 405 -34.20 -23.31 13.93
CA TYR A 405 -34.07 -24.06 12.66
C TYR A 405 -33.80 -23.12 11.47
N PHE A 406 -33.41 -23.68 10.32
CA PHE A 406 -33.22 -22.99 9.04
C PHE A 406 -34.52 -22.99 8.25
N GLU A 407 -34.99 -21.82 7.81
CA GLU A 407 -36.27 -21.73 7.09
C GLU A 407 -36.08 -21.96 5.58
N TYR A 408 -34.95 -21.52 5.04
CA TYR A 408 -34.60 -21.69 3.62
C TYR A 408 -33.12 -22.02 3.46
N ASP A 409 -32.76 -22.68 2.37
CA ASP A 409 -31.36 -22.99 2.04
C ASP A 409 -30.44 -21.75 2.05
N THR A 410 -30.95 -20.59 1.63
CA THR A 410 -30.18 -19.32 1.61
C THR A 410 -29.92 -18.72 2.99
N ASP A 411 -30.53 -19.25 4.05
CA ASP A 411 -30.13 -18.93 5.42
C ASP A 411 -28.69 -19.36 5.71
N THR A 412 -28.17 -20.33 4.94
CA THR A 412 -26.78 -20.75 4.95
C THR A 412 -26.07 -20.19 3.71
N ASN A 413 -25.05 -19.35 3.90
CA ASN A 413 -24.20 -18.89 2.79
C ASN A 413 -22.78 -19.42 2.96
N VAL A 414 -22.38 -20.35 2.09
CA VAL A 414 -21.05 -20.96 2.07
C VAL A 414 -20.46 -20.79 0.68
N ILE A 415 -19.29 -20.15 0.58
CA ILE A 415 -18.59 -19.94 -0.69
C ILE A 415 -17.60 -21.07 -0.90
N GLY A 416 -17.74 -21.80 -2.01
CA GLY A 416 -16.85 -22.89 -2.38
C GLY A 416 -15.47 -22.39 -2.81
N ASP A 417 -14.42 -23.05 -2.35
CA ASP A 417 -13.02 -22.72 -2.64
C ASP A 417 -12.61 -23.09 -4.08
N GLN A 418 -13.30 -24.05 -4.72
CA GLN A 418 -12.93 -24.49 -6.07
C GLN A 418 -13.39 -23.51 -7.15
N TYR A 419 -14.60 -22.96 -7.02
CA TYR A 419 -15.22 -22.13 -8.06
C TYR A 419 -15.51 -20.68 -7.62
N GLY A 420 -15.35 -20.34 -6.34
CA GLY A 420 -15.72 -19.03 -5.80
C GLY A 420 -17.21 -18.71 -5.91
N ASN A 421 -18.04 -19.74 -6.07
CA ASN A 421 -19.50 -19.66 -6.13
C ASN A 421 -20.11 -20.17 -4.84
N ALA A 422 -21.34 -19.74 -4.54
CA ALA A 422 -22.06 -20.24 -3.38
C ALA A 422 -22.36 -21.74 -3.57
N MET A 423 -22.13 -22.52 -2.52
CA MET A 423 -22.37 -23.96 -2.49
C MET A 423 -23.87 -24.25 -2.41
N ALA A 424 -24.28 -25.40 -2.93
CA ALA A 424 -25.61 -25.94 -2.71
C ALA A 424 -25.75 -26.35 -1.24
N VAL A 425 -26.88 -26.01 -0.63
CA VAL A 425 -27.18 -26.39 0.75
C VAL A 425 -28.06 -27.64 0.73
N THR A 426 -27.85 -28.53 1.67
CA THR A 426 -28.73 -29.68 1.91
C THR A 426 -29.02 -29.72 3.38
N ASP A 427 -30.22 -29.28 3.75
CA ASP A 427 -30.75 -29.38 5.11
C ASP A 427 -32.04 -30.17 5.10
N THR A 428 -32.04 -31.30 5.82
CA THR A 428 -33.22 -32.13 6.08
C THR A 428 -33.31 -32.47 7.57
N ALA A 429 -32.47 -31.85 8.39
CA ALA A 429 -32.24 -32.22 9.78
C ALA A 429 -32.56 -31.07 10.74
N LEU A 430 -32.60 -29.82 10.24
CA LEU A 430 -32.96 -28.60 10.95
C LEU A 430 -33.71 -27.65 10.01
N ASP A 431 -34.57 -28.14 9.12
CA ASP A 431 -35.34 -27.36 8.15
C ASP A 431 -36.78 -27.02 8.62
N SER A 432 -37.17 -27.45 9.82
CA SER A 432 -38.45 -27.11 10.43
C SER A 432 -38.39 -27.03 11.95
N ALA A 433 -39.39 -26.37 12.55
CA ALA A 433 -39.51 -26.29 14.01
C ALA A 433 -39.60 -27.67 14.68
N SER A 434 -40.17 -28.68 14.02
CA SER A 434 -40.24 -30.05 14.57
C SER A 434 -38.92 -30.79 14.58
N ASP A 435 -37.94 -30.35 13.79
CA ASP A 435 -36.61 -30.96 13.72
C ASP A 435 -35.62 -30.29 14.71
N ALA A 436 -35.94 -29.08 15.15
CA ALA A 436 -35.20 -28.34 16.18
C ALA A 436 -35.14 -29.09 17.52
N THR A 437 -34.19 -28.72 18.39
CA THR A 437 -34.23 -29.15 19.80
C THR A 437 -35.11 -28.18 20.56
N THR A 438 -36.24 -28.65 21.09
CA THR A 438 -37.10 -27.84 21.95
C THR A 438 -36.48 -27.67 23.33
N LEU A 439 -36.05 -26.46 23.62
CA LEU A 439 -35.57 -26.06 24.94
C LEU A 439 -36.68 -25.35 25.68
N THR A 440 -37.08 -25.88 26.83
CA THR A 440 -38.15 -25.31 27.67
C THR A 440 -37.54 -24.56 28.84
N LEU A 441 -37.75 -23.25 28.92
CA LEU A 441 -37.22 -22.38 29.96
C LEU A 441 -37.64 -22.86 31.35
N GLN A 442 -36.65 -23.05 32.21
CA GLN A 442 -36.84 -23.36 33.62
C GLN A 442 -36.91 -22.06 34.43
N GLY A 443 -37.82 -21.97 35.39
CA GLY A 443 -37.96 -20.81 36.26
C GLY A 443 -38.69 -21.13 37.56
N GLY A 444 -38.30 -20.42 38.62
CA GLY A 444 -38.91 -20.43 39.96
C GLY A 444 -39.52 -19.06 40.31
N ALA A 445 -39.99 -18.86 41.54
CA ALA A 445 -40.34 -17.53 42.03
C ALA A 445 -39.14 -16.61 42.21
N LEU A 446 -37.95 -17.17 42.45
CA LEU A 446 -36.64 -16.51 42.40
C LEU A 446 -35.76 -17.20 41.36
N THR A 447 -35.01 -16.43 40.59
CA THR A 447 -33.99 -16.94 39.69
C THR A 447 -32.65 -16.23 39.90
N LEU A 448 -31.59 -17.01 40.10
CA LEU A 448 -30.21 -16.56 40.26
C LEU A 448 -29.42 -16.86 38.98
N VAL A 449 -28.51 -15.96 38.59
CA VAL A 449 -27.69 -16.13 37.39
C VAL A 449 -26.28 -15.63 37.65
N PHE A 450 -25.28 -16.48 37.37
CA PHE A 450 -23.88 -16.08 37.30
C PHE A 450 -23.64 -15.15 36.10
N ASN A 451 -23.04 -13.99 36.33
CA ASN A 451 -22.75 -12.99 35.30
C ASN A 451 -21.25 -12.77 35.05
N GLY A 452 -20.37 -13.17 35.97
CA GLY A 452 -18.93 -12.90 35.85
C GLY A 452 -18.23 -12.76 37.21
N PRO A 453 -17.02 -12.18 37.24
CA PRO A 453 -16.18 -11.88 36.09
C PRO A 453 -15.65 -13.18 35.45
N ASN A 454 -15.05 -13.10 34.25
CA ASN A 454 -14.24 -14.20 33.73
C ASN A 454 -13.04 -14.47 34.66
N ALA A 455 -12.46 -15.67 34.58
CA ALA A 455 -11.21 -15.96 35.28
C ALA A 455 -10.15 -14.92 34.94
N LYS A 456 -9.44 -14.43 35.95
CA LYS A 456 -8.49 -13.32 35.80
C LYS A 456 -7.32 -13.47 36.76
N THR A 457 -6.22 -12.80 36.41
CA THR A 457 -5.07 -12.61 37.29
C THR A 457 -5.12 -11.23 37.92
N ILE A 458 -4.81 -11.13 39.21
CA ILE A 458 -4.79 -9.87 39.97
C ILE A 458 -3.47 -9.71 40.71
N ALA A 459 -3.13 -8.48 41.10
CA ALA A 459 -1.93 -8.20 41.87
C ALA A 459 -1.97 -8.79 43.29
N THR A 460 -0.80 -9.00 43.90
CA THR A 460 -0.66 -9.42 45.30
C THR A 460 -1.16 -8.38 46.32
N GLN A 461 -1.31 -7.13 45.89
CA GLN A 461 -1.86 -6.02 46.66
C GLN A 461 -2.75 -5.19 45.74
N VAL A 462 -4.06 -5.28 45.90
CA VAL A 462 -5.04 -4.64 45.02
C VAL A 462 -6.35 -4.38 45.77
N THR A 463 -6.99 -3.26 45.46
CA THR A 463 -8.24 -2.84 46.13
C THR A 463 -9.48 -2.98 45.23
N ASP A 464 -10.65 -3.17 45.86
CA ASP A 464 -11.99 -3.22 45.24
C ASP A 464 -12.09 -4.18 44.03
N VAL A 465 -11.37 -5.30 44.07
CA VAL A 465 -11.39 -6.30 43.01
C VAL A 465 -12.77 -6.92 42.94
N THR A 466 -13.40 -6.93 41.77
CA THR A 466 -14.64 -7.68 41.57
C THR A 466 -14.36 -9.18 41.62
N LEU A 467 -14.98 -9.89 42.56
CA LEU A 467 -14.75 -11.31 42.84
C LEU A 467 -15.85 -12.21 42.26
N LEU A 468 -17.10 -11.72 42.26
CA LEU A 468 -18.27 -12.42 41.74
C LEU A 468 -19.28 -11.40 41.23
N GLU A 469 -19.96 -11.69 40.13
CA GLU A 469 -21.09 -10.92 39.60
C GLU A 469 -22.26 -11.88 39.38
N TYR A 470 -23.43 -11.52 39.88
CA TYR A 470 -24.64 -12.32 39.76
C TYR A 470 -25.87 -11.44 39.64
N SER A 471 -26.99 -12.02 39.22
CA SER A 471 -28.27 -11.31 39.19
C SER A 471 -29.37 -12.13 39.84
N MET A 472 -30.35 -11.42 40.40
CA MET A 472 -31.53 -11.98 41.03
C MET A 472 -32.77 -11.44 40.35
N THR A 473 -33.64 -12.33 39.85
CA THR A 473 -34.92 -11.97 39.25
C THR A 473 -36.04 -12.65 40.01
N ALA A 474 -36.96 -11.87 40.57
CA ALA A 474 -38.10 -12.39 41.32
C ALA A 474 -39.40 -12.26 40.51
N VAL A 475 -40.23 -13.32 40.45
CA VAL A 475 -41.55 -13.30 39.79
C VAL A 475 -42.64 -12.76 40.74
N SER A 476 -42.39 -12.84 42.04
CA SER A 476 -43.20 -12.21 43.10
C SER A 476 -42.31 -11.32 43.96
N ASN A 477 -42.89 -10.39 44.72
CA ASN A 477 -42.07 -9.59 45.64
C ASN A 477 -41.46 -10.52 46.70
N ILE A 478 -40.14 -10.52 46.82
CA ILE A 478 -39.39 -11.34 47.77
C ILE A 478 -38.58 -10.41 48.68
N GLU A 479 -38.65 -10.66 49.98
CA GLU A 479 -37.78 -10.03 50.97
C GLU A 479 -36.66 -11.03 51.29
N VAL A 480 -35.42 -10.66 50.97
CA VAL A 480 -34.21 -11.44 51.25
C VAL A 480 -33.59 -10.88 52.52
N ARG A 481 -33.34 -11.73 53.51
CA ARG A 481 -32.92 -11.31 54.86
C ARG A 481 -31.56 -11.83 55.27
N LYS A 482 -31.13 -12.92 54.65
CA LYS A 482 -29.80 -13.50 54.81
C LYS A 482 -29.22 -13.75 53.44
N THR A 483 -27.91 -13.75 53.31
CA THR A 483 -27.18 -14.13 52.10
C THR A 483 -25.85 -14.71 52.52
N GLU A 484 -25.62 -15.98 52.22
CA GLU A 484 -24.37 -16.67 52.45
C GLU A 484 -23.36 -16.43 51.31
N LEU A 485 -22.10 -16.18 51.66
CA LEU A 485 -20.97 -16.27 50.74
C LEU A 485 -19.93 -17.24 51.30
N THR A 486 -19.38 -18.09 50.43
CA THR A 486 -18.33 -19.06 50.77
C THR A 486 -17.03 -18.72 50.04
N LEU A 487 -15.90 -18.73 50.75
CA LEU A 487 -14.56 -18.54 50.22
C LEU A 487 -13.90 -19.91 50.00
N CYS A 488 -13.41 -20.14 48.78
CA CYS A 488 -12.78 -21.40 48.40
C CYS A 488 -11.35 -21.15 47.91
N SER A 489 -10.41 -22.02 48.29
CA SER A 489 -8.99 -21.89 47.96
C SER A 489 -8.44 -23.07 47.16
N ASP A 490 -7.56 -22.78 46.21
CA ASP A 490 -6.61 -23.68 45.54
C ASP A 490 -5.24 -22.98 45.67
N ALA A 491 -4.67 -23.05 46.87
CA ALA A 491 -3.51 -22.25 47.24
C ALA A 491 -2.27 -22.61 46.39
N GLY A 492 -2.19 -23.88 45.95
CA GLY A 492 -1.10 -24.41 45.13
C GLY A 492 -1.30 -24.29 43.61
N ASN A 493 -2.44 -23.78 43.14
CA ASN A 493 -2.80 -23.67 41.73
C ASN A 493 -2.58 -24.98 40.95
N ASP A 494 -2.92 -26.11 41.58
CA ASP A 494 -2.73 -27.44 40.99
C ASP A 494 -3.99 -27.96 40.29
N GLY A 495 -5.10 -27.19 40.39
CA GLY A 495 -6.40 -27.51 39.84
C GLY A 495 -7.30 -28.29 40.80
N THR A 496 -6.86 -28.51 42.05
CA THR A 496 -7.59 -29.16 43.13
C THR A 496 -7.81 -28.15 44.26
N TYR A 497 -9.05 -27.98 44.69
CA TYR A 497 -9.34 -27.14 45.85
C TYR A 497 -8.94 -27.84 47.15
N ASP A 498 -8.55 -27.05 48.16
CA ASP A 498 -8.17 -27.48 49.50
C ASP A 498 -9.31 -27.21 50.51
N ASP A 499 -9.33 -27.92 51.64
CA ASP A 499 -10.14 -27.52 52.80
C ASP A 499 -9.61 -26.18 53.34
N ALA A 500 -10.48 -25.16 53.35
CA ALA A 500 -10.14 -23.77 53.71
C ALA A 500 -11.23 -23.12 54.60
N ASP A 501 -11.76 -23.91 55.54
CA ASP A 501 -12.78 -23.55 56.53
C ASP A 501 -12.23 -22.79 57.75
N ASP A 502 -10.92 -22.83 58.02
CA ASP A 502 -10.31 -22.01 59.07
C ASP A 502 -10.31 -20.52 58.67
N GLN A 503 -11.31 -19.78 59.16
CA GLN A 503 -11.44 -18.36 58.89
C GLN A 503 -10.21 -17.54 59.28
N THR A 504 -9.41 -17.99 60.25
CA THR A 504 -8.22 -17.25 60.69
C THR A 504 -7.11 -17.24 59.63
N GLU A 505 -7.20 -18.07 58.59
CA GLU A 505 -6.26 -18.08 57.47
C GLU A 505 -6.68 -17.17 56.29
N TRP A 506 -7.80 -16.45 56.38
CA TRP A 506 -8.28 -15.55 55.32
C TRP A 506 -7.91 -14.07 55.54
N ASP A 507 -6.86 -13.79 56.30
CA ASP A 507 -6.34 -12.43 56.58
C ASP A 507 -6.01 -11.61 55.31
N ALA A 508 -5.64 -12.29 54.22
CA ALA A 508 -5.30 -11.64 52.94
C ALA A 508 -6.51 -11.08 52.19
N LEU A 509 -7.74 -11.47 52.54
CA LEU A 509 -8.98 -10.90 51.97
C LEU A 509 -9.64 -9.98 52.98
N THR A 510 -9.81 -8.72 52.59
CA THR A 510 -10.46 -7.71 53.45
C THR A 510 -11.54 -6.96 52.67
N ASP A 511 -12.38 -6.21 53.38
CA ASP A 511 -13.36 -5.30 52.79
C ASP A 511 -14.32 -5.97 51.76
N ILE A 512 -14.77 -7.19 52.05
CA ILE A 512 -15.71 -7.92 51.19
C ILE A 512 -17.10 -7.28 51.28
N LYS A 513 -17.59 -6.77 50.15
CA LYS A 513 -18.83 -5.99 50.02
C LYS A 513 -19.68 -6.53 48.87
N ILE A 514 -21.01 -6.48 49.03
CA ILE A 514 -21.96 -6.73 47.94
C ILE A 514 -22.54 -5.39 47.49
N TRP A 515 -22.46 -5.11 46.20
CA TRP A 515 -22.97 -3.90 45.57
C TRP A 515 -24.20 -4.22 44.74
N ASP A 516 -25.23 -3.37 44.80
CA ASP A 516 -26.23 -3.26 43.74
C ASP A 516 -25.65 -2.36 42.65
N THR A 517 -25.36 -2.96 41.50
CA THR A 517 -24.71 -2.28 40.37
C THR A 517 -25.69 -1.43 39.57
N ASP A 518 -27.01 -1.66 39.69
CA ASP A 518 -28.02 -0.86 38.99
C ASP A 518 -28.11 0.56 39.56
N ILE A 519 -27.81 0.72 40.86
CA ILE A 519 -27.82 2.01 41.56
C ILE A 519 -26.47 2.41 42.15
N ASN A 520 -25.45 1.57 41.97
CA ASN A 520 -24.07 1.78 42.40
C ASN A 520 -23.93 2.09 43.90
N ILE A 521 -24.55 1.27 44.75
CA ILE A 521 -24.43 1.35 46.22
C ILE A 521 -24.01 0.01 46.80
N VAL A 522 -23.28 0.03 47.91
CA VAL A 522 -23.05 -1.16 48.75
C VAL A 522 -24.34 -1.49 49.50
N VAL A 523 -24.81 -2.73 49.34
CA VAL A 523 -26.04 -3.24 49.98
C VAL A 523 -25.75 -4.20 51.13
N MET A 524 -24.55 -4.81 51.18
CA MET A 524 -24.11 -5.68 52.28
C MET A 524 -22.61 -5.55 52.53
N GLY A 525 -22.19 -5.78 53.78
CA GLY A 525 -20.80 -5.63 54.21
C GLY A 525 -20.42 -4.18 54.59
N PRO A 526 -19.13 -3.87 54.77
CA PRO A 526 -17.98 -4.76 54.53
C PRO A 526 -17.75 -5.79 55.64
N LYS A 527 -17.16 -6.93 55.26
CA LYS A 527 -16.60 -7.93 56.19
C LYS A 527 -15.23 -8.39 55.70
N ASP A 528 -14.32 -8.65 56.63
CA ASP A 528 -13.02 -9.25 56.29
C ASP A 528 -13.16 -10.77 56.17
N GLY A 529 -12.24 -11.43 55.45
CA GLY A 529 -12.25 -12.89 55.29
C GLY A 529 -12.23 -13.63 56.63
N THR A 530 -11.54 -13.08 57.63
CA THR A 530 -11.55 -13.62 59.01
C THR A 530 -12.88 -13.53 59.73
N ALA A 531 -13.83 -12.77 59.21
CA ALA A 531 -15.17 -12.71 59.75
C ALA A 531 -16.08 -13.85 59.26
N PHE A 532 -15.67 -14.65 58.27
CA PHE A 532 -16.44 -15.76 57.67
C PHE A 532 -16.48 -16.96 58.61
N ASN A 533 -17.30 -16.86 59.67
CA ASN A 533 -17.30 -17.79 60.79
C ASN A 533 -18.65 -18.47 61.04
N ASP A 534 -19.55 -18.45 60.05
CA ASP A 534 -20.75 -19.26 60.11
C ASP A 534 -20.43 -20.76 59.98
N ALA A 535 -21.42 -21.63 60.17
CA ALA A 535 -21.16 -23.07 60.17
C ALA A 535 -20.64 -23.49 58.79
N ASP A 536 -19.37 -23.92 58.74
CA ASP A 536 -18.66 -24.19 57.49
C ASP A 536 -19.45 -25.10 56.55
N ASP A 537 -19.67 -24.65 55.31
CA ASP A 537 -20.41 -25.42 54.32
C ASP A 537 -19.51 -26.48 53.67
N ALA A 538 -19.77 -27.74 54.05
CA ALA A 538 -19.18 -28.91 53.43
C ALA A 538 -19.91 -29.25 52.11
N GLY A 539 -19.84 -28.36 51.12
CA GLY A 539 -20.60 -28.54 49.87
C GLY A 539 -20.29 -27.55 48.75
N SER A 540 -20.21 -26.25 49.08
CA SER A 540 -20.08 -25.14 48.12
C SER A 540 -18.79 -25.16 47.29
N CYS A 541 -17.67 -25.58 47.89
CA CYS A 541 -16.39 -25.52 47.20
C CYS A 541 -16.21 -26.70 46.22
N PRO A 542 -15.52 -26.47 45.08
CA PRO A 542 -15.20 -27.53 44.14
C PRO A 542 -14.52 -28.72 44.83
N ASN A 543 -14.65 -29.91 44.23
CA ASN A 543 -14.09 -31.15 44.77
C ASN A 543 -14.64 -31.54 46.16
N SER A 544 -15.78 -30.97 46.58
CA SER A 544 -16.43 -31.25 47.88
C SER A 544 -15.52 -30.96 49.07
N GLN A 545 -14.70 -29.90 48.96
CA GLN A 545 -13.92 -29.38 50.09
C GLN A 545 -14.75 -28.39 50.90
N SER A 546 -14.30 -28.11 52.12
CA SER A 546 -14.91 -27.13 53.02
C SER A 546 -14.34 -25.73 52.75
N GLY A 547 -15.16 -24.69 52.85
CA GLY A 547 -14.73 -23.30 52.71
C GLY A 547 -15.26 -22.42 53.84
N ALA A 548 -14.58 -21.32 54.13
CA ALA A 548 -15.02 -20.35 55.13
C ALA A 548 -16.28 -19.62 54.62
N GLN A 549 -17.38 -19.68 55.39
CA GLN A 549 -18.67 -19.12 55.00
C GLN A 549 -19.09 -17.96 55.91
N GLU A 550 -19.79 -16.97 55.35
CA GLU A 550 -20.40 -15.89 56.12
C GLU A 550 -21.85 -15.62 55.76
N ILE A 551 -22.69 -15.48 56.78
CA ILE A 551 -24.07 -14.99 56.64
C ILE A 551 -24.10 -13.46 56.76
N PHE A 552 -24.44 -12.79 55.67
CA PHE A 552 -24.82 -11.39 55.68
C PHE A 552 -26.29 -11.26 56.10
N THR A 553 -26.60 -10.51 57.16
CA THR A 553 -27.96 -10.38 57.73
C THR A 553 -28.68 -9.10 57.30
N ASP A 554 -28.10 -8.38 56.36
CA ASP A 554 -28.67 -7.20 55.74
C ASP A 554 -29.90 -7.59 54.91
N VAL A 555 -30.99 -6.83 55.07
CA VAL A 555 -32.28 -7.13 54.43
C VAL A 555 -32.49 -6.25 53.20
N PHE A 556 -32.93 -6.84 52.09
CA PHE A 556 -33.30 -6.11 50.88
C PHE A 556 -34.53 -6.73 50.19
N ASP A 557 -35.23 -5.91 49.42
CA ASP A 557 -36.45 -6.30 48.70
C ASP A 557 -36.21 -6.44 47.19
N LEU A 558 -36.62 -7.59 46.65
CA LEU A 558 -36.72 -7.86 45.23
C LEU A 558 -38.15 -7.62 44.75
N ALA A 559 -38.36 -6.62 43.91
CA ALA A 559 -39.64 -6.37 43.28
C ALA A 559 -39.95 -7.39 42.18
N ALA A 560 -41.20 -7.85 42.11
CA ALA A 560 -41.70 -8.75 41.08
C ALA A 560 -41.44 -8.19 39.67
N GLY A 561 -40.92 -9.04 38.79
CA GLY A 561 -40.63 -8.72 37.39
C GLY A 561 -39.42 -7.81 37.18
N LYS A 562 -38.64 -7.49 38.22
CA LYS A 562 -37.39 -6.74 38.10
C LYS A 562 -36.20 -7.68 38.31
N THR A 563 -35.19 -7.55 37.45
CA THR A 563 -33.86 -8.12 37.65
C THR A 563 -32.99 -7.10 38.37
N TYR A 564 -32.29 -7.56 39.40
CA TYR A 564 -31.30 -6.77 40.15
C TYR A 564 -29.92 -7.36 39.88
N ASN A 565 -28.95 -6.50 39.60
CA ASN A 565 -27.58 -6.91 39.29
C ASN A 565 -26.64 -6.63 40.46
N PHE A 566 -25.98 -7.66 40.97
CA PHE A 566 -25.09 -7.57 42.11
C PHE A 566 -23.65 -7.91 41.73
N LYS A 567 -22.69 -7.31 42.45
CA LYS A 567 -21.29 -7.72 42.42
C LYS A 567 -20.72 -7.81 43.83
N VAL A 568 -19.87 -8.79 44.06
CA VAL A 568 -19.02 -8.91 45.24
C VAL A 568 -17.67 -8.29 44.91
N THR A 569 -17.20 -7.39 45.76
CA THR A 569 -15.84 -6.83 45.69
C THR A 569 -15.08 -7.11 46.97
N GLY A 570 -13.76 -7.20 46.90
CA GLY A 570 -12.90 -7.24 48.08
C GLY A 570 -11.49 -6.77 47.76
N ASP A 571 -10.74 -6.49 48.82
CA ASP A 571 -9.33 -6.13 48.78
C ASP A 571 -8.48 -7.40 48.98
N VAL A 572 -7.37 -7.50 48.24
CA VAL A 572 -6.40 -8.57 48.37
C VAL A 572 -5.06 -7.98 48.80
N ASP A 573 -4.51 -8.43 49.93
CA ASP A 573 -3.17 -8.10 50.40
C ASP A 573 -2.48 -9.35 50.95
N THR A 574 -1.68 -10.00 50.11
CA THR A 574 -0.96 -11.23 50.49
C THR A 574 0.13 -11.00 51.54
N SER A 575 0.46 -9.75 51.87
CA SER A 575 1.41 -9.44 52.94
C SER A 575 0.85 -9.66 54.35
N LEU A 576 -0.47 -9.78 54.47
CA LEU A 576 -1.17 -10.05 55.73
C LEU A 576 -1.08 -11.52 56.18
N GLY A 577 -0.64 -12.44 55.31
CA GLY A 577 -0.48 -13.86 55.62
C GLY A 577 -1.71 -14.71 55.28
N GLY A 578 -1.75 -15.96 55.76
CA GLY A 578 -2.89 -16.87 55.59
C GLY A 578 -2.77 -17.86 54.42
N THR A 579 -3.91 -18.28 53.85
CA THR A 579 -4.00 -19.26 52.76
C THR A 579 -3.57 -18.68 51.41
N LEU A 580 -3.75 -17.38 51.17
CA LEU A 580 -3.45 -16.71 49.89
C LEU A 580 -2.08 -16.01 49.91
N ILE A 581 -1.01 -16.74 50.24
CA ILE A 581 0.33 -16.15 50.42
C ILE A 581 1.24 -16.22 49.19
N ASP A 582 1.01 -17.18 48.29
CA ASP A 582 1.89 -17.40 47.15
C ASP A 582 1.44 -16.57 45.93
N ALA A 583 2.40 -16.12 45.13
CA ALA A 583 2.17 -15.28 43.95
C ALA A 583 1.61 -16.06 42.74
N ASP A 584 0.97 -17.17 43.01
CA ASP A 584 0.21 -18.03 42.09
C ASP A 584 -1.05 -18.62 42.75
N SER A 585 -1.33 -18.33 44.03
CA SER A 585 -2.50 -18.85 44.73
C SER A 585 -3.80 -18.49 43.99
N VAL A 586 -4.73 -19.44 44.00
CA VAL A 586 -6.04 -19.30 43.35
C VAL A 586 -7.13 -19.34 44.40
N PHE A 587 -8.12 -18.46 44.26
CA PHE A 587 -9.33 -18.52 45.07
C PHE A 587 -10.56 -18.18 44.24
N LYS A 588 -11.74 -18.41 44.81
CA LYS A 588 -13.01 -17.92 44.28
C LYS A 588 -14.01 -17.65 45.40
N VAL A 589 -15.02 -16.87 45.07
CA VAL A 589 -16.18 -16.62 45.93
C VAL A 589 -17.38 -17.35 45.34
N VAL A 590 -18.11 -18.07 46.19
CA VAL A 590 -19.36 -18.77 45.86
C VAL A 590 -20.50 -18.08 46.59
N LEU A 591 -21.59 -17.79 45.89
CA LEU A 591 -22.86 -17.45 46.51
C LEU A 591 -23.61 -18.76 46.73
N ASP A 592 -23.80 -19.12 47.99
CA ASP A 592 -24.54 -20.33 48.37
C ASP A 592 -25.99 -20.23 47.87
N ASP A 593 -26.58 -21.36 47.51
CA ASP A 593 -27.95 -21.37 47.04
C ASP A 593 -28.94 -21.14 48.18
N TYR A 594 -30.02 -20.38 47.95
CA TYR A 594 -31.04 -20.16 48.98
C TYR A 594 -31.99 -21.36 49.16
N SER A 595 -31.73 -22.47 48.47
CA SER A 595 -32.68 -23.56 48.27
C SER A 595 -32.53 -24.67 49.30
N ASP A 596 -31.38 -24.78 49.93
CA ASP A 596 -31.08 -25.62 51.10
C ASP A 596 -31.78 -25.11 52.38
N ASP A 597 -31.90 -23.79 52.51
CA ASP A 597 -32.55 -23.04 53.60
C ASP A 597 -34.05 -22.81 53.36
N ALA A 598 -34.59 -23.37 52.28
CA ALA A 598 -35.97 -23.20 51.90
C ALA A 598 -36.93 -23.74 52.98
N GLY A 599 -37.84 -22.88 53.43
CA GLY A 599 -38.71 -23.18 54.56
C GLY A 599 -38.48 -22.23 55.74
N ASP A 600 -37.33 -21.55 55.78
CA ASP A 600 -37.02 -20.55 56.80
C ASP A 600 -37.42 -19.13 56.36
N VAL A 601 -38.41 -18.57 57.03
CA VAL A 601 -38.86 -17.18 56.85
C VAL A 601 -37.83 -16.14 57.33
N THR A 602 -36.79 -16.57 58.05
CA THR A 602 -35.68 -15.71 58.48
C THR A 602 -34.60 -15.54 57.41
N VAL A 603 -34.58 -16.41 56.39
CA VAL A 603 -33.66 -16.34 55.23
C VAL A 603 -34.34 -15.60 54.08
N MET A 604 -35.49 -16.12 53.63
CA MET A 604 -36.20 -15.54 52.49
C MET A 604 -37.70 -15.82 52.53
N LYS A 605 -38.51 -14.78 52.24
CA LYS A 605 -39.97 -14.91 52.21
C LYS A 605 -40.64 -14.05 51.15
N TYR A 606 -41.86 -14.41 50.79
CA TYR A 606 -42.71 -13.54 49.98
C TYR A 606 -43.05 -12.28 50.76
N SER A 607 -42.71 -11.12 50.21
CA SER A 607 -42.82 -9.83 50.89
C SER A 607 -44.26 -9.55 51.35
N GLY A 608 -44.40 -9.03 52.56
CA GLY A 608 -45.71 -8.80 53.19
C GLY A 608 -46.42 -10.07 53.70
N THR A 609 -45.80 -11.25 53.63
CA THR A 609 -46.33 -12.51 54.16
C THR A 609 -45.41 -13.11 55.24
N ASN A 610 -45.84 -14.24 55.83
CA ASN A 610 -45.00 -15.13 56.65
C ASN A 610 -44.83 -16.49 55.95
N THR A 611 -44.70 -16.48 54.63
CA THR A 611 -44.51 -17.67 53.81
C THR A 611 -43.12 -17.62 53.20
N SER A 612 -42.27 -18.60 53.53
CA SER A 612 -40.93 -18.72 52.97
C SER A 612 -40.99 -19.00 51.48
N VAL A 613 -39.94 -18.63 50.75
CA VAL A 613 -39.77 -19.09 49.36
C VAL A 613 -39.42 -20.57 49.41
N ALA A 614 -40.08 -21.39 48.58
CA ALA A 614 -39.84 -22.83 48.56
C ALA A 614 -38.61 -23.18 47.70
N ALA A 615 -37.93 -24.28 47.99
CA ALA A 615 -36.74 -24.70 47.23
C ALA A 615 -37.07 -24.91 45.74
N ALA A 616 -38.27 -25.45 45.45
CA ALA A 616 -38.76 -25.64 44.09
C ALA A 616 -39.05 -24.32 43.35
N ASP A 617 -39.15 -23.21 44.09
CA ASP A 617 -39.35 -21.87 43.58
C ASP A 617 -38.01 -21.11 43.42
N ILE A 618 -36.87 -21.75 43.66
CA ILE A 618 -35.53 -21.14 43.45
C ILE A 618 -34.86 -21.88 42.29
N VAL A 619 -34.29 -21.13 41.35
CA VAL A 619 -33.62 -21.67 40.16
C VAL A 619 -32.32 -20.90 39.90
N PRO A 620 -31.18 -21.55 39.61
CA PRO A 620 -30.93 -22.97 39.85
C PRO A 620 -31.11 -23.34 41.34
N ARG A 621 -31.25 -24.64 41.61
CA ARG A 621 -31.17 -25.22 42.96
C ARG A 621 -29.75 -25.74 43.17
N ALA A 622 -28.81 -24.83 42.97
CA ALA A 622 -27.39 -25.04 43.10
C ALA A 622 -26.69 -23.68 43.25
N ASP A 623 -25.53 -23.71 43.90
CA ASP A 623 -24.75 -22.51 44.22
C ASP A 623 -24.28 -21.79 42.98
N ILE A 624 -24.12 -20.48 43.11
CA ILE A 624 -23.57 -19.62 42.06
C ILE A 624 -22.07 -19.48 42.30
N SER A 625 -21.31 -20.41 41.73
CA SER A 625 -19.85 -20.45 41.86
C SER A 625 -19.15 -19.43 40.95
N GLY A 626 -18.29 -18.61 41.54
CA GLY A 626 -17.40 -17.71 40.80
C GLY A 626 -16.33 -18.41 39.96
N ASN A 627 -15.75 -17.67 39.02
CA ASN A 627 -14.56 -18.13 38.31
C ASN A 627 -13.30 -18.03 39.18
N ASN A 628 -12.26 -18.80 38.83
CA ASN A 628 -10.97 -18.75 39.51
C ASN A 628 -10.32 -17.36 39.36
N ILE A 629 -9.79 -16.85 40.47
CA ILE A 629 -8.99 -15.63 40.54
C ILE A 629 -7.58 -16.04 40.94
N THR A 630 -6.61 -15.80 40.06
CA THR A 630 -5.20 -16.10 40.31
C THR A 630 -4.49 -14.86 40.81
N ILE A 631 -3.74 -14.98 41.90
CA ILE A 631 -2.88 -13.90 42.39
C ILE A 631 -1.54 -13.98 41.67
N ALA A 632 -0.97 -12.84 41.28
CA ALA A 632 0.38 -12.75 40.73
C ALA A 632 1.05 -11.42 41.06
N ALA A 633 2.38 -11.39 41.10
CA ALA A 633 3.12 -10.16 41.31
C ALA A 633 3.12 -9.25 40.06
N SER A 634 2.81 -7.96 40.25
CA SER A 634 3.07 -6.91 39.25
C SER A 634 4.57 -6.86 38.94
N SER A 635 4.96 -6.95 37.66
CA SER A 635 6.36 -6.87 37.27
C SER A 635 6.57 -6.25 35.89
N LEU A 636 7.74 -5.64 35.72
CA LEU A 636 8.16 -4.97 34.49
C LEU A 636 9.49 -5.56 34.03
N THR A 637 9.57 -6.11 32.82
CA THR A 637 10.83 -6.66 32.26
C THR A 637 11.26 -5.86 31.05
N LEU A 638 12.58 -5.63 30.92
CA LEU A 638 13.18 -4.92 29.81
C LEU A 638 13.86 -5.89 28.84
N SER A 639 13.81 -5.61 27.54
CA SER A 639 14.62 -6.29 26.53
C SER A 639 15.09 -5.33 25.45
N LEU A 640 16.21 -5.66 24.82
CA LEU A 640 16.76 -4.88 23.71
C LEU A 640 15.93 -5.12 22.44
N ALA A 641 15.46 -4.05 21.81
CA ALA A 641 14.74 -4.16 20.55
C ALA A 641 15.67 -4.53 19.38
N GLY A 642 15.11 -5.21 18.38
CA GLY A 642 15.84 -5.53 17.14
C GLY A 642 16.15 -4.30 16.28
N THR A 643 15.40 -3.22 16.45
CA THR A 643 15.51 -1.96 15.72
C THR A 643 15.55 -0.78 16.70
N PRO A 644 16.40 0.24 16.47
CA PRO A 644 17.39 0.34 15.39
C PRO A 644 18.56 -0.64 15.57
N ALA A 645 19.12 -1.10 14.45
CA ALA A 645 20.42 -1.77 14.43
C ALA A 645 21.55 -0.74 14.53
N SER A 646 22.79 -1.18 14.76
CA SER A 646 23.94 -0.28 14.72
C SER A 646 24.03 0.44 13.37
N GLN A 647 24.34 1.73 13.41
CA GLN A 647 24.26 2.59 12.24
C GLN A 647 25.37 3.64 12.26
N THR A 648 25.73 4.12 11.07
CA THR A 648 26.60 5.28 10.90
C THR A 648 25.76 6.47 10.45
N LYS A 649 25.95 7.62 11.09
CA LYS A 649 25.33 8.90 10.75
C LYS A 649 26.39 9.99 10.70
N VAL A 650 26.15 11.04 9.92
CA VAL A 650 27.02 12.22 9.97
C VAL A 650 26.58 13.15 11.09
N LYS A 651 27.53 13.88 11.66
CA LYS A 651 27.23 15.00 12.57
C LYS A 651 26.20 15.97 11.94
N GLY A 652 25.37 16.60 12.77
CA GLY A 652 24.28 17.47 12.32
C GLY A 652 23.02 16.76 11.83
N THR A 653 22.96 15.42 11.89
CA THR A 653 21.74 14.68 11.51
C THR A 653 20.68 14.74 12.61
N ASP A 654 19.46 15.14 12.26
CA ASP A 654 18.32 15.13 13.17
C ASP A 654 17.58 13.79 13.21
N ASN A 655 16.82 13.57 14.28
CA ASN A 655 15.87 12.46 14.44
C ASN A 655 16.49 11.06 14.31
N VAL A 656 17.69 10.87 14.86
CA VAL A 656 18.40 9.58 14.86
C VAL A 656 17.88 8.72 16.02
N ASP A 657 17.18 7.64 15.71
CA ASP A 657 16.85 6.61 16.70
C ASP A 657 18.13 5.83 17.05
N VAL A 658 18.63 5.97 18.28
CA VAL A 658 19.92 5.43 18.73
C VAL A 658 19.78 3.99 19.24
N VAL A 659 18.77 3.73 20.09
CA VAL A 659 18.49 2.40 20.65
C VAL A 659 17.00 2.25 20.91
N GLY A 660 16.51 1.01 20.84
CA GLY A 660 15.14 0.64 21.16
C GLY A 660 15.11 -0.31 22.36
N ILE A 661 14.21 -0.06 23.30
CA ILE A 661 14.05 -0.80 24.55
C ILE A 661 12.59 -1.23 24.67
N THR A 662 12.36 -2.54 24.75
CA THR A 662 11.02 -3.09 24.95
C THR A 662 10.74 -3.29 26.43
N PHE A 663 9.66 -2.70 26.90
CA PHE A 663 9.13 -2.79 28.26
C PHE A 663 7.92 -3.73 28.25
N SER A 664 7.92 -4.76 29.10
CA SER A 664 6.85 -5.77 29.16
C SER A 664 6.26 -5.84 30.56
N ALA A 665 4.94 -5.61 30.66
CA ALA A 665 4.20 -5.74 31.91
C ALA A 665 3.65 -7.17 32.05
N ALA A 666 3.71 -7.74 33.26
CA ALA A 666 3.08 -9.02 33.56
C ALA A 666 1.54 -8.94 33.56
N GLN A 667 0.86 -10.08 33.69
CA GLN A 667 -0.60 -10.18 33.62
C GLN A 667 -1.34 -9.52 34.80
N ALA A 668 -0.65 -9.22 35.91
CA ALA A 668 -1.26 -8.81 37.17
C ALA A 668 -1.85 -7.39 37.15
N SER A 669 -1.21 -6.44 36.46
CA SER A 669 -1.64 -5.03 36.45
C SER A 669 -1.09 -4.25 35.26
N ASP A 670 -1.82 -3.20 34.88
CA ASP A 670 -1.33 -2.17 33.98
C ASP A 670 -0.23 -1.38 34.69
N LEU A 671 0.82 -1.02 33.96
CA LEU A 671 1.94 -0.25 34.51
C LEU A 671 2.07 1.11 33.85
N ARG A 672 2.10 2.18 34.64
CA ARG A 672 2.39 3.54 34.19
C ARG A 672 3.82 3.93 34.57
N VAL A 673 4.70 4.03 33.58
CA VAL A 673 6.07 4.56 33.78
C VAL A 673 6.00 6.05 34.07
N THR A 674 6.57 6.47 35.20
CA THR A 674 6.56 7.86 35.70
C THR A 674 7.94 8.51 35.66
N GLN A 675 9.01 7.70 35.70
CA GLN A 675 10.39 8.16 35.58
C GLN A 675 11.25 7.15 34.81
N LEU A 676 12.18 7.67 34.01
CA LEU A 676 13.21 6.92 33.31
C LEU A 676 14.56 7.65 33.40
N VAL A 677 15.63 6.94 33.75
CA VAL A 677 17.02 7.41 33.67
C VAL A 677 17.75 6.61 32.60
N LEU A 678 18.27 7.30 31.59
CA LEU A 678 19.15 6.72 30.57
C LEU A 678 20.60 7.06 30.90
N THR A 679 21.50 6.13 30.64
CA THR A 679 22.95 6.34 30.66
C THR A 679 23.46 6.35 29.23
N GLY A 680 24.15 7.42 28.85
CA GLY A 680 24.86 7.56 27.58
C GLY A 680 26.31 7.13 27.72
N TYR A 681 26.80 6.43 26.71
CA TYR A 681 28.15 5.89 26.61
C TYR A 681 28.84 6.44 25.38
N ALA A 682 30.15 6.73 25.47
CA ALA A 682 30.96 7.25 24.36
C ALA A 682 32.32 6.51 24.26
N ALA A 683 32.80 6.35 23.04
CA ALA A 683 34.13 5.84 22.70
C ALA A 683 34.62 6.45 21.38
N ASP A 684 35.93 6.66 21.22
CA ASP A 684 36.53 7.13 19.95
C ASP A 684 36.23 6.12 18.82
N LYS A 685 36.50 4.82 19.04
CA LYS A 685 36.16 3.78 18.07
C LYS A 685 35.34 2.67 18.67
N SER A 686 34.57 1.99 17.81
CA SER A 686 33.71 0.87 18.22
C SER A 686 34.45 -0.33 18.83
N THR A 687 35.78 -0.39 18.67
CA THR A 687 36.64 -1.44 19.24
C THR A 687 37.14 -1.10 20.64
N ASP A 688 36.96 0.14 21.09
CA ASP A 688 37.42 0.60 22.40
C ASP A 688 36.38 0.25 23.47
N THR A 689 36.79 0.32 24.74
CA THR A 689 35.84 0.24 25.86
C THR A 689 35.11 1.56 25.96
N TYR A 690 33.79 1.53 26.12
CA TYR A 690 33.01 2.75 26.26
C TYR A 690 33.07 3.27 27.69
N ASP A 691 32.98 4.59 27.83
CA ASP A 691 32.89 5.29 29.10
C ASP A 691 31.57 6.04 29.23
N GLU A 692 31.09 6.20 30.46
CA GLU A 692 29.84 6.92 30.75
C GLU A 692 30.02 8.43 30.56
N GLY A 693 29.24 9.02 29.65
CA GLY A 693 29.22 10.45 29.35
C GLY A 693 30.45 10.97 28.59
N THR A 694 31.66 10.71 29.09
CA THR A 694 32.93 11.17 28.50
C THR A 694 34.06 10.18 28.83
N PRO A 695 34.83 9.71 27.84
CA PRO A 695 36.07 8.95 28.08
C PRO A 695 37.09 9.67 28.96
N ASP A 696 37.55 8.99 30.01
CA ASP A 696 38.30 9.56 31.16
C ASP A 696 39.84 9.43 31.04
N ALA A 697 40.40 9.07 29.87
CA ALA A 697 41.84 8.79 29.78
C ALA A 697 42.67 9.82 28.98
N ASP A 698 42.16 10.41 27.89
CA ASP A 698 43.03 11.04 26.88
C ASP A 698 42.82 12.55 26.67
N ASN A 699 42.02 13.22 27.50
CA ASN A 699 41.77 14.67 27.43
C ASN A 699 41.15 15.16 26.10
N ASP A 700 40.60 14.24 25.29
CA ASP A 700 39.89 14.61 24.06
C ASP A 700 38.45 15.00 24.37
N SER A 701 38.24 16.30 24.61
CA SER A 701 36.90 16.88 24.81
C SER A 701 35.96 16.71 23.61
N GLY A 702 36.46 16.27 22.45
CA GLY A 702 35.66 15.94 21.26
C GLY A 702 34.82 14.67 21.44
N VAL A 703 35.25 13.74 22.28
CA VAL A 703 34.55 12.47 22.51
C VAL A 703 33.71 12.59 23.79
N SER A 704 32.49 13.13 23.69
CA SER A 704 31.51 13.05 24.79
C SER A 704 30.09 12.97 24.25
N VAL A 705 29.19 12.32 25.00
CA VAL A 705 27.77 12.20 24.61
C VAL A 705 27.14 13.57 24.49
N ALA A 706 27.43 14.49 25.41
CA ALA A 706 26.94 15.87 25.34
C ALA A 706 27.54 16.67 24.17
N ASN A 707 28.75 16.35 23.70
CA ASN A 707 29.30 16.99 22.51
C ASN A 707 28.56 16.52 21.25
N ALA A 708 28.24 15.24 21.14
CA ALA A 708 27.60 14.67 19.94
C ALA A 708 26.08 14.81 19.89
N MET A 709 25.40 14.88 21.04
CA MET A 709 23.93 14.92 21.09
C MET A 709 23.46 16.33 21.45
N GLU A 710 22.79 17.01 20.52
CA GLU A 710 22.14 18.30 20.78
C GLU A 710 20.90 18.12 21.66
N SER A 711 20.14 17.05 21.42
CA SER A 711 19.00 16.68 22.26
C SER A 711 18.80 15.17 22.29
N VAL A 712 18.18 14.67 23.36
CA VAL A 712 17.76 13.28 23.53
C VAL A 712 16.29 13.28 23.94
N GLN A 713 15.49 12.46 23.28
CA GLN A 713 14.04 12.37 23.41
C GLN A 713 13.60 10.91 23.45
N LEU A 714 12.41 10.65 23.98
CA LEU A 714 11.80 9.32 24.06
C LEU A 714 10.58 9.26 23.15
N TYR A 715 10.53 8.27 22.27
CA TYR A 715 9.40 8.00 21.38
C TYR A 715 8.90 6.57 21.57
N GLU A 716 7.62 6.31 21.33
CA GLU A 716 7.14 4.94 21.11
C GLU A 716 7.45 4.52 19.66
N SER A 717 7.61 3.23 19.40
CA SER A 717 7.95 2.72 18.04
C SER A 717 6.95 3.12 16.95
N GLY A 718 5.73 3.53 17.32
CA GLY A 718 4.73 4.13 16.41
C GLY A 718 4.94 5.60 16.06
N GLY A 719 6.00 6.25 16.57
CA GLY A 719 6.34 7.66 16.30
C GLY A 719 5.74 8.68 17.27
N THR A 720 5.00 8.23 18.29
CA THR A 720 4.44 9.12 19.33
C THR A 720 5.54 9.59 20.28
N LEU A 721 5.64 10.92 20.50
CA LEU A 721 6.55 11.48 21.50
C LEU A 721 6.07 11.11 22.91
N VAL A 722 6.93 10.43 23.67
CA VAL A 722 6.71 10.08 25.08
C VAL A 722 7.30 11.14 25.99
N ALA A 723 8.50 11.63 25.68
CA ALA A 723 9.18 12.64 26.47
C ALA A 723 10.14 13.48 25.62
N GLY A 724 9.95 14.80 25.63
CA GLY A 724 10.90 15.75 25.06
C GLY A 724 11.76 16.42 26.14
N SER A 725 12.34 17.56 25.80
CA SER A 725 13.13 18.39 26.71
C SER A 725 12.29 18.94 27.88
N ASP A 726 10.97 19.04 27.72
CA ASP A 726 10.02 19.48 28.75
C ASP A 726 9.89 18.50 29.93
N LYS A 727 10.33 17.26 29.76
CA LYS A 727 10.31 16.21 30.78
C LYS A 727 11.68 15.88 31.36
N VAL A 728 12.74 16.51 30.87
CA VAL A 728 14.10 16.33 31.38
C VAL A 728 14.25 17.09 32.70
N THR A 729 14.49 16.36 33.79
CA THR A 729 14.69 16.95 35.13
C THR A 729 16.16 17.01 35.54
N SER A 730 17.01 16.20 34.91
CA SER A 730 18.47 16.24 35.07
C SER A 730 19.16 15.80 33.79
N ASN A 731 20.22 16.51 33.38
CA ASN A 731 21.07 16.13 32.26
C ASN A 731 22.55 16.23 32.68
N GLN A 732 23.20 15.08 32.78
CA GLN A 732 24.59 14.87 33.17
C GLN A 732 25.36 14.10 32.08
N LEU A 733 24.92 14.20 30.81
CA LEU A 733 25.58 13.53 29.67
C LEU A 733 27.02 14.03 29.42
N SER A 734 27.39 15.18 29.98
CA SER A 734 28.76 15.74 29.91
C SER A 734 29.66 15.32 31.07
N SER A 735 29.14 14.54 32.03
CA SER A 735 29.85 14.20 33.28
C SER A 735 30.45 12.79 33.17
N GLY A 736 31.77 12.72 33.09
CA GLY A 736 32.52 11.45 33.06
C GLY A 736 32.21 10.57 34.28
N GLY A 737 32.02 9.27 34.06
CA GLY A 737 31.67 8.30 35.11
C GLY A 737 30.24 8.46 35.65
N THR A 738 29.37 9.17 34.93
CA THR A 738 27.94 9.25 35.24
C THR A 738 27.10 9.23 33.97
N GLY A 739 27.30 10.18 33.05
CA GLY A 739 26.69 10.16 31.72
C GLY A 739 25.17 9.98 31.69
N THR A 740 24.40 10.48 32.68
CA THR A 740 22.95 10.19 32.76
C THR A 740 22.06 11.32 32.26
N ILE A 741 20.86 10.98 31.79
CA ILE A 741 19.74 11.91 31.57
C ILE A 741 18.47 11.34 32.21
N THR A 742 17.78 12.16 33.00
CA THR A 742 16.56 11.76 33.74
C THR A 742 15.33 12.43 33.15
N PHE A 743 14.35 11.62 32.81
CA PHE A 743 13.01 12.04 32.41
C PHE A 743 12.03 11.72 33.55
N SER A 744 11.30 12.72 34.03
CA SER A 744 10.29 12.55 35.09
C SER A 744 8.92 13.09 34.63
N ASN A 745 7.88 12.86 35.43
CA ASN A 745 6.49 13.22 35.09
C ASN A 745 6.04 12.60 33.76
N LEU A 746 6.49 11.37 33.51
CA LEU A 746 6.05 10.54 32.40
C LEU A 746 4.63 10.03 32.70
N ASN A 747 3.84 9.86 31.63
CA ASN A 747 2.50 9.28 31.69
C ASN A 747 2.39 8.19 30.62
N TRP A 748 3.36 7.27 30.60
CA TRP A 748 3.47 6.25 29.58
C TRP A 748 2.96 4.91 30.14
N SER A 749 1.80 4.46 29.66
CA SER A 749 1.14 3.24 30.14
C SER A 749 1.41 2.04 29.24
N ILE A 750 1.66 0.91 29.90
CA ILE A 750 1.85 -0.42 29.32
C ILE A 750 0.75 -1.31 29.91
N PRO A 751 -0.24 -1.74 29.10
CA PRO A 751 -1.30 -2.63 29.58
C PRO A 751 -0.76 -3.97 30.11
N ALA A 752 -1.46 -4.56 31.08
CA ALA A 752 -1.13 -5.85 31.66
C ALA A 752 -1.02 -6.92 30.58
N GLY A 753 0.01 -7.78 30.68
CA GLY A 753 0.24 -8.86 29.72
C GLY A 753 0.79 -8.43 28.36
N THR A 754 1.11 -7.14 28.19
CA THR A 754 1.58 -6.59 26.91
C THR A 754 2.98 -6.00 26.99
N SER A 755 3.55 -5.70 25.83
CA SER A 755 4.84 -5.04 25.71
C SER A 755 4.76 -3.82 24.79
N LYS A 756 5.56 -2.79 25.09
CA LYS A 756 5.76 -1.61 24.24
C LYS A 756 7.24 -1.31 24.06
N THR A 757 7.61 -0.82 22.88
CA THR A 757 8.99 -0.43 22.58
C THR A 757 9.16 1.08 22.62
N LEU A 758 10.09 1.51 23.47
CA LEU A 758 10.55 2.89 23.58
C LEU A 758 11.82 3.07 22.74
N LEU A 759 11.86 4.10 21.92
CA LEU A 759 13.00 4.53 21.12
C LEU A 759 13.66 5.73 21.81
N VAL A 760 14.98 5.65 21.99
CA VAL A 760 15.82 6.78 22.37
C VAL A 760 16.24 7.48 21.09
N ARG A 761 15.68 8.67 20.84
CA ARG A 761 15.95 9.48 19.66
C ARG A 761 16.84 10.65 20.02
N ALA A 762 17.84 10.93 19.19
CA ALA A 762 18.73 12.07 19.36
C ALA A 762 18.82 12.92 18.09
N ASN A 763 19.01 14.23 18.28
CA ASN A 763 19.52 15.10 17.23
C ASN A 763 21.03 15.23 17.43
N LEU A 764 21.81 15.03 16.39
CA LEU A 764 23.26 15.07 16.44
C LEU A 764 23.74 16.52 16.27
N SER A 765 24.67 16.95 17.12
CA SER A 765 25.27 18.28 17.02
C SER A 765 26.14 18.39 15.77
N SER A 766 26.43 19.63 15.35
CA SER A 766 27.39 19.92 14.27
C SER A 766 28.85 20.00 14.73
N ASN A 767 29.13 19.68 16.00
CA ASN A 767 30.47 19.80 16.59
C ASN A 767 31.46 18.85 15.92
N ALA A 768 32.76 19.15 16.03
CA ALA A 768 33.79 18.27 15.47
C ALA A 768 33.81 16.92 16.21
N VAL A 769 33.94 15.85 15.43
CA VAL A 769 34.26 14.50 15.94
C VAL A 769 35.76 14.38 16.17
N SER A 770 36.19 13.43 17.00
CA SER A 770 37.60 13.06 17.07
C SER A 770 37.98 12.26 15.81
N GLY A 771 39.10 12.62 15.18
CA GLY A 771 39.57 11.96 13.96
C GLY A 771 38.53 11.91 12.81
N THR A 772 38.08 10.70 12.45
CA THR A 772 37.12 10.47 11.35
C THR A 772 35.69 10.22 11.83
N ASN A 773 35.54 9.55 12.98
CA ASN A 773 34.26 9.22 13.59
C ASN A 773 34.44 8.94 15.08
N ASP A 774 33.34 9.09 15.82
CA ASP A 774 33.17 8.71 17.22
C ASP A 774 31.99 7.73 17.35
N THR A 775 31.87 7.03 18.48
CA THR A 775 30.81 6.04 18.71
C THR A 775 30.07 6.24 20.02
N TYR A 776 28.75 6.05 19.99
CA TYR A 776 27.85 6.32 21.11
C TYR A 776 26.80 5.23 21.29
N ALA A 777 26.34 5.05 22.53
CA ALA A 777 25.25 4.15 22.87
C ALA A 777 24.44 4.69 24.04
N PHE A 778 23.22 4.17 24.22
CA PHE A 778 22.40 4.40 25.42
C PHE A 778 21.99 3.06 26.03
N ASP A 779 21.79 3.06 27.35
CA ASP A 779 21.25 1.93 28.10
C ASP A 779 20.50 2.43 29.35
N ILE A 780 19.84 1.50 30.05
CA ILE A 780 19.31 1.68 31.39
C ILE A 780 20.23 0.93 32.34
N ALA A 781 21.14 1.63 33.02
CA ALA A 781 22.23 0.99 33.77
C ALA A 781 21.77 0.20 35.01
N ALA A 782 20.69 0.61 35.69
CA ALA A 782 20.19 -0.03 36.91
C ALA A 782 18.68 -0.23 36.88
N THR A 783 18.17 -1.24 37.59
CA THR A 783 16.73 -1.53 37.68
C THR A 783 15.92 -0.37 38.26
N GLY A 784 16.49 0.33 39.24
CA GLY A 784 15.90 1.54 39.85
C GLY A 784 15.90 2.79 38.96
N ASN A 785 16.50 2.73 37.76
CA ASN A 785 16.42 3.80 36.77
C ASN A 785 15.07 3.85 36.06
N VAL A 786 14.22 2.83 36.24
CA VAL A 786 12.84 2.82 35.77
C VAL A 786 11.94 2.81 36.99
N THR A 787 11.00 3.74 37.05
CA THR A 787 9.94 3.74 38.06
C THR A 787 8.60 3.70 37.34
N ALA A 788 7.83 2.65 37.58
CA ALA A 788 6.44 2.54 37.15
C ALA A 788 5.53 2.43 38.38
N LEU A 789 4.26 2.79 38.18
CA LEU A 789 3.19 2.63 39.15
C LEU A 789 2.15 1.68 38.58
N ASP A 790 1.65 0.75 39.38
CA ASP A 790 0.41 0.02 39.05
C ASP A 790 -0.84 0.87 39.38
N ASN A 791 -2.02 0.27 39.21
CA ASN A 791 -3.30 0.97 39.40
C ASN A 791 -3.54 1.42 40.84
N ASP A 792 -2.96 0.72 41.82
CA ASP A 792 -3.05 1.03 43.25
C ASP A 792 -1.90 1.95 43.71
N SER A 793 -1.09 2.47 42.78
CA SER A 793 0.05 3.35 43.04
C SER A 793 1.23 2.67 43.75
N ASN A 794 1.32 1.35 43.73
CA ASN A 794 2.52 0.65 44.18
C ASN A 794 3.67 0.87 43.19
N THR A 795 4.89 1.00 43.71
CA THR A 795 6.06 1.24 42.87
C THR A 795 6.63 -0.07 42.33
N ILE A 796 6.68 -0.17 41.00
CA ILE A 796 7.25 -1.29 40.25
C ILE A 796 8.49 -0.81 39.50
N ASN A 797 9.65 -1.35 39.86
CA ASN A 797 10.90 -1.12 39.12
C ASN A 797 11.08 -2.17 38.02
N ALA A 798 12.00 -1.93 37.10
CA ALA A 798 12.38 -2.94 36.11
C ALA A 798 13.01 -4.18 36.78
N GLY A 799 12.73 -5.38 36.29
CA GLY A 799 13.28 -6.64 36.80
C GLY A 799 14.74 -6.89 36.37
N ASN A 800 15.21 -6.16 35.37
CA ASN A 800 16.57 -6.25 34.82
C ASN A 800 17.06 -4.90 34.28
N SER A 801 18.36 -4.79 34.00
CA SER A 801 19.01 -3.58 33.47
C SER A 801 20.20 -3.96 32.56
N GLY A 802 20.83 -2.98 31.91
CA GLY A 802 22.03 -3.18 31.08
C GLY A 802 21.75 -3.96 29.80
N ILE A 803 20.56 -3.81 29.22
CA ILE A 803 20.08 -4.63 28.10
C ILE A 803 20.85 -4.39 26.79
N ASN A 804 21.50 -3.24 26.65
CA ASN A 804 22.36 -2.95 25.50
C ASN A 804 23.82 -3.37 25.75
N GLY A 805 24.20 -3.70 27.00
CA GLY A 805 25.53 -4.21 27.36
C GLY A 805 26.43 -3.20 28.08
N GLY A 806 25.91 -2.04 28.49
CA GLY A 806 26.66 -1.02 29.24
C GLY A 806 27.94 -0.56 28.52
N LEU A 807 29.11 -0.80 29.15
CA LEU A 807 30.43 -0.40 28.63
C LEU A 807 30.89 -1.20 27.39
N THR A 808 30.18 -2.29 27.04
CA THR A 808 30.40 -3.08 25.81
C THR A 808 29.09 -3.19 25.02
N PRO A 809 28.60 -2.09 24.44
CA PRO A 809 27.28 -2.04 23.85
C PRO A 809 27.16 -2.86 22.55
N THR A 810 25.98 -3.42 22.30
CA THR A 810 25.69 -4.20 21.07
C THR A 810 24.97 -3.38 19.99
N ARG A 811 24.24 -2.34 20.39
CA ARG A 811 23.69 -1.29 19.51
C ARG A 811 24.50 -0.02 19.67
N VAL A 812 25.16 0.36 18.58
CA VAL A 812 26.10 1.47 18.53
C VAL A 812 25.71 2.43 17.41
N LEU A 813 25.69 3.71 17.73
CA LEU A 813 25.64 4.79 16.75
C LEU A 813 27.05 5.31 16.51
N THR A 814 27.54 5.14 15.29
CA THR A 814 28.78 5.78 14.82
C THR A 814 28.45 7.15 14.24
N VAL A 815 29.09 8.20 14.72
CA VAL A 815 28.94 9.57 14.23
C VAL A 815 30.20 9.96 13.46
N SER A 816 30.08 10.13 12.15
CA SER A 816 31.16 10.53 11.25
C SER A 816 31.23 12.05 11.08
N GLY A 817 32.44 12.58 10.85
CA GLY A 817 32.66 14.01 10.64
C GLY A 817 32.12 14.56 9.32
N SER A 818 32.05 13.72 8.28
CA SER A 818 31.44 14.01 6.98
C SER A 818 31.09 12.70 6.27
N GLY A 819 30.25 12.79 5.25
CA GLY A 819 30.10 11.73 4.27
C GLY A 819 31.21 11.78 3.22
N SER A 820 31.10 10.90 2.23
CA SER A 820 32.07 10.81 1.12
C SER A 820 31.46 11.22 -0.21
N LEU A 821 32.31 11.59 -1.18
CA LEU A 821 31.93 11.84 -2.56
C LEU A 821 32.87 11.09 -3.50
N ALA A 822 32.31 10.41 -4.49
CA ALA A 822 33.05 9.78 -5.58
C ALA A 822 32.57 10.32 -6.94
N MET A 823 33.49 10.40 -7.90
CA MET A 823 33.20 10.89 -9.25
C MET A 823 33.71 9.91 -10.31
N ALA A 824 32.93 9.66 -11.35
CA ALA A 824 33.29 8.73 -12.42
C ALA A 824 32.66 9.14 -13.76
N THR A 825 33.19 8.62 -14.87
CA THR A 825 32.53 8.73 -16.17
C THR A 825 31.22 7.94 -16.15
N SER A 826 30.15 8.52 -16.67
CA SER A 826 28.86 7.83 -16.72
C SER A 826 28.83 6.84 -17.88
N ALA A 827 28.20 5.67 -17.69
CA ALA A 827 28.02 4.68 -18.76
C ALA A 827 27.22 5.22 -19.96
N GLY A 828 26.44 6.28 -19.75
CA GLY A 828 25.71 6.99 -20.81
C GLY A 828 26.49 8.11 -21.49
N SER A 829 27.80 8.24 -21.21
CA SER A 829 28.66 9.22 -21.87
C SER A 829 28.72 8.97 -23.38
N PRO A 830 28.66 10.00 -24.24
CA PRO A 830 28.78 9.84 -25.68
C PRO A 830 30.00 9.00 -26.09
N SER A 831 29.81 8.11 -27.05
CA SER A 831 30.91 7.45 -27.74
C SER A 831 31.71 8.47 -28.56
N LYS A 832 32.87 8.04 -29.06
CA LYS A 832 33.62 8.78 -30.09
C LYS A 832 32.67 9.17 -31.23
N GLY A 833 32.78 10.39 -31.74
CA GLY A 833 31.80 10.89 -32.71
C GLY A 833 32.21 12.18 -33.43
N ALA A 834 31.55 12.43 -34.57
CA ALA A 834 31.72 13.65 -35.34
C ALA A 834 30.78 14.77 -34.87
N VAL A 835 31.31 15.97 -34.77
CA VAL A 835 30.60 17.23 -34.52
C VAL A 835 31.02 18.27 -35.57
N TYR A 836 30.21 19.29 -35.79
CA TYR A 836 30.47 20.29 -36.84
C TYR A 836 30.51 21.73 -36.32
N TRP A 837 31.27 22.59 -36.99
CA TRP A 837 31.35 24.02 -36.66
C TRP A 837 29.98 24.67 -36.61
N GLY A 838 29.73 25.51 -35.61
CA GLY A 838 28.43 26.14 -35.40
C GLY A 838 27.33 25.20 -34.88
N GLN A 839 27.62 23.91 -34.64
CA GLN A 839 26.68 23.00 -33.99
C GLN A 839 26.40 23.50 -32.57
N THR A 840 25.12 23.65 -32.25
CA THR A 840 24.68 24.02 -30.90
C THR A 840 24.35 22.78 -30.07
N ASN A 841 24.63 22.86 -28.77
CA ASN A 841 24.28 21.83 -27.78
C ASN A 841 24.77 20.41 -28.15
N ALA A 842 25.95 20.30 -28.76
CA ALA A 842 26.57 19.02 -29.11
C ALA A 842 26.90 18.21 -27.85
N PRO A 843 26.47 16.94 -27.72
CA PRO A 843 26.76 16.14 -26.54
C PRO A 843 28.24 15.72 -26.54
N ILE A 844 28.97 16.04 -25.47
CA ILE A 844 30.41 15.77 -25.38
C ILE A 844 30.72 14.68 -24.37
N SER A 845 30.27 14.82 -23.12
CA SER A 845 30.57 13.88 -22.04
C SER A 845 29.44 13.79 -21.01
N LYS A 846 29.40 12.70 -20.24
CA LYS A 846 28.55 12.58 -19.06
C LYS A 846 29.32 11.98 -17.88
N PHE A 847 29.02 12.47 -16.68
CA PHE A 847 29.66 12.06 -15.43
C PHE A 847 28.63 11.69 -14.38
N ARG A 848 29.05 10.83 -13.44
CA ARG A 848 28.28 10.45 -12.27
C ARG A 848 29.03 10.89 -11.02
N LEU A 849 28.33 11.60 -10.15
CA LEU A 849 28.77 11.90 -8.79
C LEU A 849 27.94 11.06 -7.83
N SER A 850 28.57 10.41 -6.86
CA SER A 850 27.94 9.54 -5.87
C SER A 850 28.34 9.98 -4.47
N ALA A 851 27.38 10.08 -3.54
CA ALA A 851 27.66 10.41 -2.15
C ALA A 851 27.29 9.24 -1.22
N THR A 852 28.03 9.08 -0.12
CA THR A 852 27.67 8.15 0.96
C THR A 852 27.48 8.91 2.26
N ASP A 853 26.58 8.41 3.12
CA ASP A 853 26.32 8.88 4.49
C ASP A 853 25.72 10.30 4.62
N GLU A 854 25.88 11.18 3.64
CA GLU A 854 25.18 12.47 3.54
C GLU A 854 25.03 12.94 2.08
N GLY A 855 24.08 13.85 1.84
CA GLY A 855 23.97 14.55 0.56
C GLY A 855 24.98 15.68 0.42
N GLN A 856 25.37 16.01 -0.81
CA GLN A 856 26.41 17.01 -1.09
C GLN A 856 25.89 18.08 -2.06
N TYR A 857 26.01 19.35 -1.67
CA TYR A 857 25.80 20.47 -2.58
C TYR A 857 27.09 20.80 -3.32
N ILE A 858 27.03 20.92 -4.64
CA ILE A 858 28.18 21.34 -5.45
C ILE A 858 28.13 22.85 -5.63
N GLU A 859 29.19 23.53 -5.19
CA GLU A 859 29.32 24.99 -5.35
C GLU A 859 30.35 25.39 -6.40
N LYS A 860 31.32 24.51 -6.69
CA LYS A 860 32.27 24.71 -7.80
C LYS A 860 32.55 23.40 -8.51
N LEU A 861 32.57 23.44 -9.84
CA LEU A 861 32.91 22.31 -10.69
C LEU A 861 33.61 22.82 -11.96
N THR A 862 34.75 22.21 -12.29
CA THR A 862 35.53 22.58 -13.47
C THR A 862 35.46 21.51 -14.55
N ILE A 863 35.24 21.95 -15.79
CA ILE A 863 35.31 21.13 -17.00
C ILE A 863 36.47 21.63 -17.86
N ALA A 864 37.35 20.74 -18.29
CA ALA A 864 38.52 21.08 -19.11
C ALA A 864 38.79 20.01 -20.17
N ALA A 865 39.53 20.38 -21.22
CA ALA A 865 40.05 19.39 -22.15
C ALA A 865 41.20 18.58 -21.52
N SER A 866 41.32 17.32 -21.93
CA SER A 866 42.01 16.30 -21.12
C SER A 866 43.53 16.30 -21.25
N ASP A 867 44.07 16.89 -22.31
CA ASP A 867 45.51 17.04 -22.49
C ASP A 867 45.90 18.34 -23.22
N SER A 868 47.21 18.57 -23.41
CA SER A 868 47.74 19.78 -24.05
C SER A 868 47.39 19.92 -25.55
N THR A 869 47.18 18.81 -26.25
CA THR A 869 46.77 18.78 -27.66
C THR A 869 45.30 19.15 -27.76
N GLU A 870 44.45 18.50 -26.98
CA GLU A 870 43.02 18.76 -26.92
C GLU A 870 42.73 20.18 -26.42
N ASN A 871 43.52 20.71 -25.49
CA ASN A 871 43.42 22.12 -25.07
C ASN A 871 43.53 23.08 -26.26
N THR A 872 44.43 22.81 -27.20
CA THR A 872 44.57 23.64 -28.40
C THR A 872 43.33 23.50 -29.30
N HIS A 873 42.83 22.27 -29.47
CA HIS A 873 41.68 21.99 -30.32
C HIS A 873 40.36 22.53 -29.74
N ALA A 874 40.05 22.24 -28.48
CA ALA A 874 38.89 22.75 -27.76
C ALA A 874 38.96 24.28 -27.61
N GLY A 875 40.13 24.82 -27.30
CA GLY A 875 40.37 26.27 -27.23
C GLY A 875 40.06 26.99 -28.53
N ALA A 876 40.29 26.36 -29.69
CA ALA A 876 39.94 26.90 -31.00
C ALA A 876 38.48 26.61 -31.43
N ASN A 877 37.91 25.46 -31.06
CA ASN A 877 36.66 24.96 -31.64
C ASN A 877 35.43 25.00 -30.72
N VAL A 878 35.58 25.07 -29.40
CA VAL A 878 34.45 25.10 -28.44
C VAL A 878 34.15 26.53 -28.02
N LYS A 879 32.91 26.98 -28.20
CA LYS A 879 32.46 28.34 -27.83
C LYS A 879 31.95 28.40 -26.40
N THR A 880 30.99 27.54 -26.07
CA THR A 880 30.27 27.54 -24.80
C THR A 880 30.08 26.11 -24.35
N VAL A 881 30.24 25.85 -23.05
CA VAL A 881 29.97 24.57 -22.41
C VAL A 881 28.68 24.70 -21.60
N HIS A 882 27.78 23.75 -21.76
CA HIS A 882 26.52 23.62 -21.04
C HIS A 882 26.60 22.43 -20.10
N LEU A 883 26.42 22.67 -18.81
CA LEU A 883 26.34 21.65 -17.78
C LEU A 883 24.88 21.47 -17.37
N THR A 884 24.34 20.28 -17.60
CA THR A 884 22.97 19.90 -17.18
C THR A 884 23.03 18.95 -15.99
N TYR A 885 22.27 19.24 -14.94
CA TYR A 885 22.30 18.55 -13.65
C TYR A 885 20.96 18.65 -12.92
N LYS A 886 20.80 17.96 -11.79
CA LYS A 886 19.65 18.10 -10.89
C LYS A 886 19.99 18.87 -9.61
N ASN A 887 19.07 19.73 -9.15
CA ASN A 887 19.13 20.37 -7.83
C ASN A 887 18.53 19.46 -6.74
N LYS A 888 18.49 19.92 -5.48
CA LYS A 888 17.92 19.14 -4.35
C LYS A 888 16.41 18.87 -4.49
N ALA A 889 15.68 19.76 -5.15
CA ALA A 889 14.25 19.56 -5.45
C ALA A 889 14.00 18.52 -6.56
N GLY A 890 15.06 18.08 -7.26
CA GLY A 890 14.98 17.13 -8.36
C GLY A 890 14.80 17.77 -9.74
N ASP A 891 14.76 19.11 -9.83
CA ASP A 891 14.61 19.84 -11.09
C ASP A 891 15.86 19.69 -11.96
N THR A 892 15.66 19.46 -13.26
CA THR A 892 16.75 19.42 -14.23
C THR A 892 17.06 20.83 -14.72
N LEU A 893 18.29 21.30 -14.49
CA LEU A 893 18.74 22.65 -14.79
C LEU A 893 19.98 22.61 -15.68
N THR A 894 20.16 23.65 -16.50
CA THR A 894 21.33 23.80 -17.37
C THR A 894 22.02 25.14 -17.10
N LYS A 895 23.32 25.09 -16.83
CA LYS A 895 24.17 26.28 -16.67
C LYS A 895 25.22 26.33 -17.78
N SER A 896 25.49 27.51 -18.30
CA SER A 896 26.35 27.68 -19.48
C SER A 896 27.52 28.61 -19.19
N GLN A 897 28.71 28.28 -19.67
CA GLN A 897 29.92 29.10 -19.51
C GLN A 897 30.70 29.15 -20.83
N SER A 898 31.22 30.32 -21.18
CA SER A 898 32.06 30.48 -22.38
C SER A 898 33.42 29.83 -22.17
N MET A 899 33.91 29.10 -23.16
CA MET A 899 35.22 28.43 -23.11
C MET A 899 36.34 29.47 -23.13
N GLY A 900 37.20 29.43 -22.10
CA GLY A 900 38.37 30.30 -21.99
C GLY A 900 39.52 29.89 -22.92
N SER A 901 40.53 30.75 -23.05
CA SER A 901 41.73 30.48 -23.85
C SER A 901 42.61 29.33 -23.34
N ALA A 902 42.40 28.91 -22.10
CA ALA A 902 43.04 27.74 -21.49
C ALA A 902 42.22 26.45 -21.65
N ALA A 903 41.18 26.45 -22.50
CA ALA A 903 40.30 25.31 -22.76
C ALA A 903 39.70 24.65 -21.50
N SER A 904 39.39 25.48 -20.50
CA SER A 904 38.69 25.11 -19.29
C SER A 904 37.60 26.12 -18.95
N VAL A 905 36.56 25.63 -18.27
CA VAL A 905 35.47 26.43 -17.72
C VAL A 905 35.22 26.02 -16.27
N ASN A 906 34.97 27.01 -15.42
CA ASN A 906 34.58 26.78 -14.04
C ASN A 906 33.14 27.27 -13.83
N PHE A 907 32.30 26.39 -13.31
CA PHE A 907 30.93 26.67 -12.91
C PHE A 907 30.91 26.97 -11.41
N ASN A 908 30.39 28.14 -11.03
CA ASN A 908 30.32 28.58 -9.63
C ASN A 908 28.88 28.87 -9.24
N TRP A 909 28.45 28.39 -8.08
CA TRP A 909 27.16 28.70 -7.45
C TRP A 909 27.40 29.35 -6.09
N SER A 910 26.45 30.17 -5.62
CA SER A 910 26.50 30.69 -4.25
C SER A 910 26.11 29.61 -3.25
N ASP A 911 26.64 29.73 -2.04
CA ASP A 911 26.26 28.99 -0.84
C ASP A 911 24.76 29.12 -0.43
N THR A 912 24.01 30.04 -1.03
CA THR A 912 22.56 30.21 -0.83
C THR A 912 21.73 29.88 -2.07
N ASP A 913 22.37 29.44 -3.15
CA ASP A 913 21.68 29.11 -4.41
C ASP A 913 20.99 27.74 -4.32
N ALA A 914 19.67 27.73 -4.22
CA ALA A 914 18.84 26.51 -4.21
C ALA A 914 18.94 25.70 -5.53
N ASN A 915 19.41 26.32 -6.62
CA ASN A 915 19.55 25.72 -7.94
C ASN A 915 20.93 25.15 -8.21
N ARG A 916 21.79 25.05 -7.20
CA ARG A 916 23.10 24.38 -7.33
C ARG A 916 22.93 22.85 -7.46
N PRO A 917 23.89 22.15 -8.10
CA PRO A 917 23.81 20.70 -8.22
C PRO A 917 23.80 20.03 -6.85
N TYR A 918 23.00 18.98 -6.71
CA TYR A 918 22.87 18.21 -5.47
C TYR A 918 23.07 16.73 -5.73
N VAL A 919 24.00 16.13 -5.01
CA VAL A 919 24.23 14.68 -4.97
C VAL A 919 23.45 14.16 -3.77
N PRO A 920 22.38 13.37 -3.94
CA PRO A 920 21.63 12.89 -2.80
C PRO A 920 22.43 11.86 -1.99
N GLN A 921 22.14 11.79 -0.69
CA GLN A 921 22.70 10.79 0.21
C GLN A 921 22.48 9.37 -0.34
N ASP A 922 23.53 8.56 -0.32
CA ASP A 922 23.53 7.15 -0.75
C ASP A 922 22.99 6.94 -2.17
N ALA A 923 23.13 7.95 -3.03
CA ALA A 923 22.63 7.97 -4.38
C ALA A 923 23.54 8.75 -5.35
N ASN A 924 23.07 8.91 -6.59
CA ASN A 924 23.86 9.43 -7.70
C ASN A 924 23.24 10.71 -8.31
N LEU A 925 24.11 11.62 -8.72
CA LEU A 925 23.81 12.73 -9.63
C LEU A 925 24.46 12.47 -10.99
N GLU A 926 23.66 12.53 -12.06
CA GLU A 926 24.16 12.50 -13.42
C GLU A 926 24.38 13.93 -13.93
N LEU A 927 25.58 14.20 -14.42
CA LEU A 927 25.98 15.46 -15.06
C LEU A 927 26.12 15.23 -16.56
N SER A 928 25.47 16.06 -17.38
CA SER A 928 25.66 16.05 -18.83
C SER A 928 26.38 17.30 -19.30
N VAL A 929 27.43 17.12 -20.09
CA VAL A 929 28.25 18.19 -20.65
C VAL A 929 28.00 18.24 -22.15
N ASN A 930 27.42 19.35 -22.59
CA ASN A 930 27.21 19.66 -23.99
C ASN A 930 27.99 20.92 -24.37
N ALA A 931 28.22 21.14 -25.66
CA ALA A 931 28.98 22.29 -26.15
C ALA A 931 28.37 22.92 -27.39
N ASP A 932 28.41 24.25 -27.45
CA ASP A 932 28.26 25.01 -28.69
C ASP A 932 29.63 25.13 -29.36
N LEU A 933 29.70 24.81 -30.66
CA LEU A 933 30.95 24.87 -31.42
C LEU A 933 31.09 26.19 -32.18
N ARG A 934 32.31 26.70 -32.27
CA ARG A 934 32.61 27.93 -33.01
C ARG A 934 32.37 27.75 -34.50
N THR A 935 31.88 28.81 -35.14
CA THR A 935 31.87 28.94 -36.59
C THR A 935 33.25 29.34 -37.12
N LYS A 936 33.44 29.27 -38.44
CA LYS A 936 34.67 29.76 -39.09
C LYS A 936 34.90 31.26 -38.83
N ALA A 937 33.82 32.06 -38.84
CA ALA A 937 33.88 33.50 -38.57
C ALA A 937 34.30 33.82 -37.13
N GLU A 938 34.01 32.92 -36.20
CA GLU A 938 34.42 33.00 -34.79
C GLU A 938 35.82 32.42 -34.55
N GLY A 939 36.57 32.08 -35.61
CA GLY A 939 37.95 31.65 -35.52
C GLY A 939 38.16 30.14 -35.42
N ALA A 940 37.15 29.31 -35.71
CA ALA A 940 37.35 27.87 -35.79
C ALA A 940 38.38 27.53 -36.89
N THR A 941 39.42 26.79 -36.52
CA THR A 941 40.52 26.40 -37.41
C THR A 941 40.67 24.89 -37.44
N PRO A 942 40.91 24.30 -38.63
CA PRO A 942 41.56 23.00 -38.70
C PRO A 942 43.03 23.24 -38.31
N THR A 943 43.55 22.48 -37.37
CA THR A 943 44.93 22.66 -36.92
C THR A 943 45.88 21.80 -37.76
N ASN A 944 46.88 22.47 -38.35
CA ASN A 944 48.07 21.93 -39.03
C ASN A 944 47.85 21.20 -40.38
N ALA A 945 48.01 21.93 -41.48
CA ALA A 945 48.71 21.65 -42.74
C ALA A 945 48.88 20.21 -43.33
N SER A 946 48.18 19.18 -42.86
CA SER A 946 48.07 17.83 -43.42
C SER A 946 46.83 17.21 -42.76
N PRO A 947 45.87 16.62 -43.50
CA PRO A 947 44.47 16.50 -43.08
C PRO A 947 44.28 15.61 -41.84
N GLY A 948 44.39 16.20 -40.66
CA GLY A 948 43.97 15.63 -39.38
C GLY A 948 42.79 16.45 -38.85
N SER A 949 41.69 15.78 -38.51
CA SER A 949 40.51 16.47 -37.98
C SER A 949 40.75 16.81 -36.50
N PRO A 950 40.55 18.07 -36.04
CA PRO A 950 40.73 18.43 -34.64
C PRO A 950 39.80 17.62 -33.76
N TYR A 951 40.28 17.16 -32.61
CA TYR A 951 39.53 16.35 -31.66
C TYR A 951 39.73 16.87 -30.24
N PHE A 952 38.72 16.66 -29.39
CA PHE A 952 38.80 16.95 -27.97
C PHE A 952 37.80 16.09 -27.19
N SER A 953 38.10 15.88 -25.92
CA SER A 953 37.17 15.46 -24.89
C SER A 953 37.03 16.59 -23.85
N LEU A 954 36.01 16.53 -23.01
CA LEU A 954 35.79 17.49 -21.92
C LEU A 954 35.54 16.72 -20.63
N ASP A 955 36.52 16.75 -19.73
CA ASP A 955 36.57 15.99 -18.49
C ASP A 955 36.35 16.87 -17.25
N ILE A 956 35.92 16.25 -16.14
CA ILE A 956 35.91 16.91 -14.83
C ILE A 956 37.35 16.93 -14.31
N VAL A 957 37.80 18.11 -13.89
CA VAL A 957 39.13 18.30 -13.29
C VAL A 957 39.03 18.92 -11.90
N ASP A 958 39.94 18.51 -11.02
CA ASP A 958 39.99 18.88 -9.61
C ASP A 958 40.57 20.29 -9.35
N ARG A 959 41.16 20.91 -10.38
CA ARG A 959 41.82 22.22 -10.32
C ARG A 959 41.29 23.19 -11.36
N PHE A 960 41.26 24.46 -10.96
CA PHE A 960 41.10 25.58 -11.88
C PHE A 960 42.16 26.64 -11.59
N ASN A 961 42.89 27.07 -12.62
CA ASN A 961 44.05 27.98 -12.50
C ASN A 961 45.07 27.54 -11.42
N GLY A 962 45.31 26.23 -11.31
CA GLY A 962 46.27 25.65 -10.37
C GLY A 962 45.80 25.52 -8.91
N SER A 963 44.53 25.80 -8.60
CA SER A 963 43.98 25.70 -7.24
C SER A 963 42.88 24.65 -7.13
N PHE A 964 43.00 23.73 -6.16
CA PHE A 964 42.00 22.70 -5.85
C PHE A 964 40.68 23.29 -5.35
N THR A 965 40.74 24.29 -4.46
CA THR A 965 39.56 25.00 -3.93
C THR A 965 38.81 25.82 -4.98
N ASN A 966 39.48 26.15 -6.08
CA ASN A 966 38.85 26.81 -7.23
C ASN A 966 38.34 25.81 -8.26
N GLY A 967 38.92 24.61 -8.32
CA GLY A 967 38.54 23.56 -9.26
C GLY A 967 37.26 22.83 -8.86
N PHE A 968 37.18 22.46 -7.59
CA PHE A 968 36.04 21.77 -7.02
C PHE A 968 35.73 22.26 -5.60
N ARG A 969 34.44 22.40 -5.28
CA ARG A 969 33.95 22.63 -3.93
C ARG A 969 32.57 22.00 -3.75
N ALA A 970 32.43 21.13 -2.76
CA ALA A 970 31.15 20.62 -2.30
C ALA A 970 30.96 20.84 -0.79
N VAL A 971 29.71 20.88 -0.32
CA VAL A 971 29.35 21.04 1.08
C VAL A 971 28.34 19.96 1.48
N GLY A 972 28.63 19.24 2.54
CA GLY A 972 27.71 18.27 3.14
C GLY A 972 26.43 18.94 3.63
N ASP A 973 25.27 18.39 3.25
CA ASP A 973 23.94 18.94 3.58
C ASP A 973 23.65 18.89 5.08
N GLY A 974 24.13 17.84 5.77
CA GLY A 974 23.99 17.70 7.22
C GLY A 974 25.21 18.25 7.97
N SER A 975 26.41 17.78 7.62
CA SER A 975 27.61 18.10 8.40
C SER A 975 28.14 19.52 8.22
N GLY A 976 27.79 20.18 7.11
CA GLY A 976 28.39 21.44 6.68
C GLY A 976 29.87 21.32 6.29
N THR A 977 30.43 20.11 6.24
CA THR A 977 31.83 19.87 5.90
C THR A 977 32.10 20.19 4.44
N VAL A 978 33.22 20.86 4.16
CA VAL A 978 33.61 21.28 2.81
C VAL A 978 34.58 20.28 2.21
N LEU A 979 34.24 19.75 1.04
CA LEU A 979 35.13 18.95 0.20
C LEU A 979 35.71 19.81 -0.92
N THR A 980 37.02 19.72 -1.15
CA THR A 980 37.77 20.42 -2.21
C THR A 980 38.42 19.43 -3.18
N GLY A 981 39.03 19.93 -4.26
CA GLY A 981 39.67 19.08 -5.28
C GLY A 981 40.79 18.14 -4.80
N ASP A 982 41.27 18.29 -3.57
CA ASP A 982 42.26 17.40 -2.92
C ASP A 982 41.64 16.46 -1.87
N SER A 983 40.31 16.50 -1.69
CA SER A 983 39.60 15.61 -0.80
C SER A 983 39.55 14.18 -1.36
N SER A 984 39.60 13.17 -0.48
CA SER A 984 39.52 11.77 -0.88
C SER A 984 38.25 11.50 -1.70
N GLY A 985 38.40 10.84 -2.86
CA GLY A 985 37.29 10.55 -3.78
C GLY A 985 36.95 11.67 -4.77
N VAL A 986 37.45 12.89 -4.55
CA VAL A 986 37.39 14.00 -5.51
C VAL A 986 38.66 13.97 -6.36
N VAL A 987 38.61 13.35 -7.53
CA VAL A 987 39.74 13.19 -8.45
C VAL A 987 39.39 13.62 -9.86
N ASP A 988 40.39 13.94 -10.68
CA ASP A 988 40.21 14.11 -12.12
C ASP A 988 39.50 12.88 -12.73
N VAL A 989 38.40 13.12 -13.43
CA VAL A 989 37.61 12.07 -14.07
C VAL A 989 38.00 11.99 -15.54
N VAL A 990 39.13 11.35 -15.81
CA VAL A 990 39.67 11.20 -17.16
C VAL A 990 39.00 10.03 -17.89
N GLY A 991 38.64 10.21 -19.15
CA GLY A 991 38.19 9.11 -20.02
C GLY A 991 36.88 9.33 -20.77
N ALA A 992 36.42 10.58 -20.94
CA ALA A 992 35.44 10.86 -21.98
C ALA A 992 36.00 10.55 -23.37
N ASN A 993 35.14 10.19 -24.31
CA ASN A 993 35.57 9.87 -25.67
C ASN A 993 35.76 11.14 -26.51
N ASP A 994 36.79 11.14 -27.34
CA ASP A 994 37.09 12.19 -28.30
C ASP A 994 35.91 12.49 -29.24
N GLN A 995 35.59 13.77 -29.35
CA GLN A 995 34.69 14.31 -30.37
C GLN A 995 35.53 15.00 -31.45
N TYR A 996 35.33 14.59 -32.70
CA TYR A 996 36.06 15.10 -33.87
C TYR A 996 35.28 16.20 -34.54
N VAL A 997 35.92 17.34 -34.76
CA VAL A 997 35.29 18.55 -35.27
C VAL A 997 35.58 18.72 -36.75
N TYR A 998 34.51 18.93 -37.51
CA TYR A 998 34.56 19.16 -38.96
C TYR A 998 33.86 20.48 -39.31
N ARG A 999 34.13 21.05 -40.49
CA ARG A 999 33.23 22.10 -41.01
C ARG A 999 31.92 21.49 -41.51
N VAL A 1000 32.04 20.37 -42.24
CA VAL A 1000 30.93 19.52 -42.67
C VAL A 1000 31.39 18.06 -42.74
N TYR A 1001 30.52 17.12 -42.40
CA TYR A 1001 30.76 15.68 -42.52
C TYR A 1001 29.53 14.92 -43.03
N PRO A 1002 29.69 13.71 -43.61
CA PRO A 1002 28.58 12.89 -44.06
C PRO A 1002 27.93 12.12 -42.90
N GLU A 1003 26.62 12.26 -42.71
CA GLU A 1003 25.81 11.23 -42.03
C GLU A 1003 25.27 10.27 -43.08
N VAL A 1004 25.59 8.98 -42.94
CA VAL A 1004 25.18 7.94 -43.88
C VAL A 1004 24.08 7.10 -43.26
N ALA A 1005 23.00 6.87 -44.00
CA ALA A 1005 21.90 6.01 -43.56
C ALA A 1005 21.45 5.07 -44.68
N GLN A 1006 21.22 3.80 -44.37
CA GLN A 1006 20.68 2.84 -45.32
C GLN A 1006 19.24 3.18 -45.68
N VAL A 1007 18.91 3.04 -46.97
CA VAL A 1007 17.54 3.17 -47.48
C VAL A 1007 17.04 1.76 -47.87
N ALA A 1008 15.86 1.41 -47.38
CA ALA A 1008 15.30 0.07 -47.61
C ALA A 1008 15.08 -0.22 -49.10
N LEU A 1009 15.32 -1.48 -49.50
CA LEU A 1009 15.02 -2.02 -50.83
C LEU A 1009 13.75 -2.87 -50.77
N ALA A 1010 13.02 -2.98 -51.89
CA ALA A 1010 11.84 -3.81 -51.98
C ALA A 1010 12.20 -5.29 -52.18
N SER A 1011 11.55 -6.18 -51.43
CA SER A 1011 11.61 -7.64 -51.59
C SER A 1011 10.78 -8.10 -52.81
N PRO A 1012 11.14 -9.20 -53.51
CA PRO A 1012 12.19 -10.19 -53.20
C PRO A 1012 13.61 -9.82 -53.66
N TYR A 1013 14.60 -10.06 -52.81
CA TYR A 1013 16.03 -9.84 -53.08
C TYR A 1013 16.64 -10.99 -53.91
N ASN A 1014 16.44 -10.95 -55.23
CA ASN A 1014 16.91 -11.99 -56.14
C ASN A 1014 18.06 -11.52 -57.05
N LEU A 1015 18.95 -12.45 -57.40
CA LEU A 1015 20.09 -12.22 -58.29
C LEU A 1015 19.72 -12.43 -59.77
N ILE A 1016 18.59 -11.89 -60.22
CA ILE A 1016 18.11 -11.98 -61.61
C ILE A 1016 18.15 -10.61 -62.28
N GLY A 1017 18.58 -10.55 -63.55
CA GLY A 1017 18.66 -9.30 -64.31
C GLY A 1017 19.75 -8.37 -63.79
N THR A 1018 19.43 -7.10 -63.58
CA THR A 1018 20.34 -6.07 -63.05
C THR A 1018 19.76 -5.48 -61.74
N PRO A 1019 19.83 -6.23 -60.62
CA PRO A 1019 19.21 -5.80 -59.37
C PRO A 1019 19.96 -4.62 -58.74
N VAL A 1020 19.20 -3.72 -58.10
CA VAL A 1020 19.76 -2.75 -57.15
C VAL A 1020 20.00 -3.48 -55.84
N VAL A 1021 21.27 -3.57 -55.44
CA VAL A 1021 21.74 -4.42 -54.32
C VAL A 1021 21.99 -3.65 -53.03
N PHE A 1022 22.14 -2.33 -53.11
CA PHE A 1022 22.25 -1.47 -51.94
C PHE A 1022 21.71 -0.08 -52.24
N LYS A 1023 21.09 0.56 -51.25
CA LYS A 1023 20.61 1.94 -51.36
C LYS A 1023 20.91 2.66 -50.05
N PHE A 1024 21.45 3.86 -50.12
CA PHE A 1024 21.83 4.65 -48.96
C PHE A 1024 21.67 6.14 -49.24
N SER A 1025 21.53 6.91 -48.18
CA SER A 1025 21.43 8.36 -48.22
C SER A 1025 22.63 8.97 -47.50
N VAL A 1026 23.05 10.13 -47.97
CA VAL A 1026 24.11 10.94 -47.36
C VAL A 1026 23.54 12.30 -47.05
N THR A 1027 23.53 12.66 -45.77
CA THR A 1027 23.12 13.97 -45.29
C THR A 1027 24.35 14.78 -44.90
N ALA A 1028 24.48 16.01 -45.39
CA ALA A 1028 25.60 16.88 -45.04
C ALA A 1028 25.37 17.54 -43.67
N LYS A 1029 26.11 17.11 -42.64
CA LYS A 1029 26.08 17.71 -41.30
C LYS A 1029 27.06 18.87 -41.22
N GLY A 1030 26.55 20.09 -41.33
CA GLY A 1030 27.34 21.31 -41.26
C GLY A 1030 26.48 22.55 -40.96
N VAL A 1031 27.15 23.69 -40.78
CA VAL A 1031 26.51 25.01 -40.65
C VAL A 1031 26.01 25.51 -42.01
N PRO A 1032 24.93 26.34 -42.07
CA PRO A 1032 24.51 26.98 -43.32
C PRO A 1032 25.68 27.64 -44.08
N GLY A 1033 25.82 27.30 -45.36
CA GLY A 1033 26.92 27.76 -46.22
C GLY A 1033 28.16 26.87 -46.25
N ALA A 1034 28.15 25.71 -45.57
CA ALA A 1034 29.10 24.64 -45.85
C ALA A 1034 28.53 23.69 -46.91
N THR A 1035 29.40 23.13 -47.76
CA THR A 1035 29.02 22.16 -48.79
C THR A 1035 29.88 20.91 -48.65
N LEU A 1036 29.23 19.76 -48.48
CA LEU A 1036 29.90 18.46 -48.53
C LEU A 1036 30.13 18.09 -50.00
N ARG A 1037 31.38 17.83 -50.40
CA ARG A 1037 31.70 17.48 -51.80
C ARG A 1037 32.32 16.09 -51.95
N PHE A 1038 31.99 15.50 -53.09
CA PHE A 1038 32.60 14.32 -53.68
C PHE A 1038 32.81 14.61 -55.18
N ASP A 1039 33.91 15.27 -55.54
CA ASP A 1039 34.08 16.00 -56.80
C ASP A 1039 35.30 15.60 -57.65
N ASN A 1040 36.04 14.56 -57.26
CA ASN A 1040 37.30 14.09 -57.87
C ASN A 1040 38.30 15.17 -58.37
N GLU A 1041 38.21 16.43 -57.89
CA GLU A 1041 38.99 17.61 -58.29
C GLU A 1041 40.41 17.59 -57.66
N ALA A 1042 40.57 16.87 -56.54
CA ALA A 1042 41.86 16.42 -56.01
C ALA A 1042 42.02 14.90 -56.18
N ASN A 1043 43.25 14.37 -56.19
CA ASN A 1043 43.49 12.93 -56.43
C ASN A 1043 42.81 12.06 -55.34
N GLY A 1044 41.67 11.46 -55.70
CA GLY A 1044 40.83 10.64 -54.82
C GLY A 1044 39.67 11.37 -54.16
N SER A 1045 39.20 12.52 -54.67
CA SER A 1045 38.28 13.36 -53.90
C SER A 1045 36.86 12.83 -53.74
N GLY A 1046 36.63 12.33 -52.53
CA GLY A 1046 35.42 11.64 -52.15
C GLY A 1046 35.44 10.15 -52.49
N SER A 1047 35.26 9.28 -51.49
CA SER A 1047 35.07 7.84 -51.79
C SER A 1047 34.25 7.11 -50.75
N PHE A 1048 33.45 6.13 -51.17
CA PHE A 1048 32.89 5.09 -50.28
C PHE A 1048 33.46 3.73 -50.64
N LYS A 1049 34.05 3.03 -49.66
CA LYS A 1049 34.53 1.66 -49.79
C LYS A 1049 33.57 0.70 -49.11
N PHE A 1050 33.04 -0.24 -49.89
CA PHE A 1050 32.13 -1.28 -49.42
C PHE A 1050 32.84 -2.63 -49.33
N GLU A 1051 32.50 -3.38 -48.29
CA GLU A 1051 32.76 -4.82 -48.21
C GLU A 1051 31.68 -5.56 -49.01
N VAL A 1052 32.11 -6.48 -49.87
CA VAL A 1052 31.22 -7.41 -50.56
C VAL A 1052 31.27 -8.73 -49.82
N GLN A 1053 30.13 -9.28 -49.45
CA GLN A 1053 29.99 -10.65 -48.94
C GLN A 1053 29.19 -11.45 -49.95
N ALA A 1054 29.82 -12.42 -50.63
CA ALA A 1054 29.18 -13.17 -51.69
C ALA A 1054 29.65 -14.63 -51.75
N SER A 1055 28.83 -15.52 -52.33
CA SER A 1055 29.21 -16.88 -52.69
C SER A 1055 29.05 -17.10 -54.19
N GLY A 1056 30.10 -17.56 -54.86
CA GLY A 1056 30.13 -17.76 -56.32
C GLY A 1056 31.51 -18.21 -56.80
N GLN A 1057 31.62 -18.71 -58.03
CA GLN A 1057 32.89 -19.13 -58.64
C GLN A 1057 33.26 -18.18 -59.78
N TRP A 1058 34.10 -17.20 -59.49
CA TRP A 1058 34.87 -16.52 -60.54
C TRP A 1058 35.90 -17.49 -61.13
N SER A 1059 35.92 -17.59 -62.47
CA SER A 1059 36.96 -18.30 -63.20
C SER A 1059 38.00 -17.30 -63.68
N GLN A 1060 39.30 -17.63 -63.53
CA GLN A 1060 40.39 -16.76 -63.96
C GLN A 1060 40.30 -16.52 -65.48
N GLY A 1061 39.93 -15.29 -65.88
CA GLY A 1061 39.65 -14.89 -67.26
C GLY A 1061 38.18 -14.63 -67.61
N GLY A 1062 37.24 -14.76 -66.65
CA GLY A 1062 35.82 -14.39 -66.80
C GLY A 1062 35.54 -12.90 -66.61
N THR A 1063 34.35 -12.44 -67.04
CA THR A 1063 33.89 -11.04 -66.84
C THR A 1063 33.50 -10.82 -65.38
N SER A 1064 34.20 -9.91 -64.68
CA SER A 1064 33.89 -9.54 -63.29
C SER A 1064 32.49 -8.91 -63.16
N THR A 1065 31.86 -9.06 -61.99
CA THR A 1065 30.61 -8.33 -61.68
C THR A 1065 30.86 -6.83 -61.80
N SER A 1066 30.15 -6.17 -62.73
CA SER A 1066 30.19 -4.71 -62.85
C SER A 1066 29.07 -4.07 -62.04
N PHE A 1067 29.30 -2.85 -61.60
CA PHE A 1067 28.34 -2.06 -60.85
C PHE A 1067 28.16 -0.66 -61.45
N THR A 1068 26.99 -0.08 -61.23
CA THR A 1068 26.65 1.29 -61.58
C THR A 1068 25.98 1.93 -60.39
N ILE A 1069 26.38 3.16 -60.07
CA ILE A 1069 25.86 3.92 -58.95
C ILE A 1069 25.01 5.04 -59.52
N PHE A 1070 23.75 5.07 -59.10
CA PHE A 1070 22.78 6.07 -59.52
C PHE A 1070 22.41 6.98 -58.36
N ASP A 1071 22.13 8.25 -58.65
CA ASP A 1071 21.42 9.13 -57.72
C ASP A 1071 19.90 8.91 -57.77
N GLU A 1072 19.16 9.68 -56.98
CA GLU A 1072 17.70 9.63 -56.92
C GLU A 1072 16.98 9.94 -58.25
N ASN A 1073 17.66 10.59 -59.20
CA ASN A 1073 17.13 10.92 -60.52
C ASN A 1073 17.52 9.89 -61.60
N ASN A 1074 18.08 8.74 -61.20
CA ASN A 1074 18.68 7.74 -62.08
C ASN A 1074 19.85 8.27 -62.93
N THR A 1075 20.53 9.33 -62.47
CA THR A 1075 21.76 9.80 -63.11
C THR A 1075 22.91 8.91 -62.68
N THR A 1076 23.71 8.42 -63.62
CA THR A 1076 24.92 7.67 -63.30
C THR A 1076 25.96 8.58 -62.66
N ILE A 1077 26.31 8.30 -61.41
CA ILE A 1077 27.32 9.04 -60.65
C ILE A 1077 28.70 8.36 -60.74
N ASP A 1078 28.71 7.03 -60.78
CA ASP A 1078 29.95 6.26 -60.95
C ASP A 1078 29.64 4.86 -61.51
N SER A 1079 30.66 4.21 -62.06
CA SER A 1079 30.55 2.85 -62.57
C SER A 1079 31.89 2.15 -62.53
N GLY A 1080 31.90 0.86 -62.24
CA GLY A 1080 33.13 0.09 -62.17
C GLY A 1080 32.89 -1.41 -62.22
N ALA A 1081 33.92 -2.17 -61.89
CA ALA A 1081 33.83 -3.60 -61.69
C ALA A 1081 34.53 -3.99 -60.39
N LEU A 1082 34.10 -5.10 -59.78
CA LEU A 1082 34.78 -5.63 -58.60
C LEU A 1082 36.24 -5.97 -58.96
N THR A 1083 37.18 -5.56 -58.12
CA THR A 1083 38.63 -5.69 -58.39
C THR A 1083 39.19 -7.04 -57.91
N GLY A 1084 39.90 -7.78 -58.77
CA GLY A 1084 40.64 -9.00 -58.40
C GLY A 1084 39.80 -10.29 -58.31
N THR A 1085 40.24 -11.30 -57.53
CA THR A 1085 39.52 -12.57 -57.28
C THR A 1085 38.21 -12.39 -56.47
N ALA A 1086 37.69 -11.16 -56.39
CA ALA A 1086 36.68 -10.72 -55.42
C ALA A 1086 35.26 -11.25 -55.67
N ASP A 1087 34.98 -11.79 -56.86
CA ASP A 1087 33.72 -12.50 -57.14
C ASP A 1087 33.65 -13.87 -56.42
N ALA A 1088 34.80 -14.46 -56.01
CA ALA A 1088 34.89 -15.75 -55.31
C ALA A 1088 35.46 -15.67 -53.88
N ASN A 1089 36.31 -14.66 -53.61
CA ASN A 1089 36.89 -14.40 -52.29
C ASN A 1089 37.16 -12.88 -52.15
N PRO A 1090 36.13 -12.07 -51.81
CA PRO A 1090 36.23 -10.62 -51.74
C PRO A 1090 37.23 -10.15 -50.68
N ALA A 1091 38.00 -9.11 -51.00
CA ALA A 1091 38.90 -8.46 -50.06
C ALA A 1091 38.09 -7.60 -49.07
N LYS A 1092 38.42 -7.68 -47.78
CA LYS A 1092 37.81 -6.84 -46.75
C LYS A 1092 38.05 -5.35 -47.07
N ASP A 1093 37.01 -4.53 -46.92
CA ASP A 1093 37.08 -3.05 -46.89
C ASP A 1093 37.54 -2.31 -48.17
N ALA A 1094 37.41 -2.91 -49.36
CA ALA A 1094 37.58 -2.21 -50.65
C ALA A 1094 37.03 -2.96 -51.88
N SER A 1095 36.21 -4.00 -51.68
CA SER A 1095 35.76 -4.87 -52.78
C SER A 1095 34.94 -4.14 -53.83
N LEU A 1096 34.19 -3.11 -53.42
CA LEU A 1096 33.54 -2.13 -54.29
C LEU A 1096 33.89 -0.74 -53.79
N THR A 1097 34.45 0.09 -54.67
CA THR A 1097 34.80 1.49 -54.35
C THR A 1097 34.02 2.44 -55.24
N PHE A 1098 33.30 3.36 -54.61
CA PHE A 1098 32.61 4.48 -55.23
C PHE A 1098 33.51 5.71 -55.14
N ASN A 1099 34.06 6.20 -56.25
CA ASN A 1099 35.05 7.29 -56.32
C ASN A 1099 34.53 8.53 -57.06
N PHE A 1100 33.23 8.60 -57.36
CA PHE A 1100 32.59 9.77 -57.98
C PHE A 1100 33.24 10.21 -59.31
N THR A 1101 33.72 9.26 -60.11
CA THR A 1101 34.55 9.59 -61.29
C THR A 1101 33.76 10.14 -62.48
N ASN A 1102 32.45 9.87 -62.57
CA ASN A 1102 31.63 10.26 -63.71
C ASN A 1102 30.83 11.56 -63.47
N ALA A 1103 30.59 11.95 -62.22
CA ALA A 1103 29.87 13.18 -61.88
C ALA A 1103 30.21 13.65 -60.46
N ASP A 1104 30.42 14.96 -60.32
CA ASP A 1104 30.63 15.60 -59.04
C ASP A 1104 29.32 15.63 -58.24
N VAL A 1105 29.44 15.41 -56.94
CA VAL A 1105 28.30 15.53 -56.02
C VAL A 1105 28.61 16.57 -54.96
N GLU A 1106 27.78 17.61 -54.96
CA GLU A 1106 27.73 18.61 -53.90
C GLU A 1106 26.42 18.48 -53.12
N ILE A 1107 26.53 18.47 -51.79
CA ILE A 1107 25.39 18.42 -50.87
C ILE A 1107 25.53 19.60 -49.92
N ALA A 1108 24.62 20.58 -50.02
CA ALA A 1108 24.63 21.72 -49.11
C ALA A 1108 24.30 21.25 -47.69
N ALA A 1109 24.85 21.92 -46.68
CA ALA A 1109 24.60 21.60 -45.28
C ALA A 1109 23.10 21.54 -44.96
N GLY A 1110 22.67 20.44 -44.35
CA GLY A 1110 21.26 20.14 -44.06
C GLY A 1110 20.53 19.33 -45.13
N ASP A 1111 21.03 19.31 -46.37
CA ASP A 1111 20.43 18.54 -47.46
C ASP A 1111 20.87 17.08 -47.45
N THR A 1112 20.05 16.24 -48.09
CA THR A 1112 20.26 14.78 -48.20
C THR A 1112 20.22 14.37 -49.67
N LYS A 1113 21.19 13.57 -50.11
CA LYS A 1113 21.20 12.93 -51.43
C LYS A 1113 21.13 11.40 -51.30
N THR A 1114 20.48 10.71 -52.22
CA THR A 1114 20.29 9.25 -52.14
C THR A 1114 20.97 8.54 -53.30
N PHE A 1115 21.74 7.50 -53.00
CA PHE A 1115 22.44 6.68 -53.97
C PHE A 1115 21.92 5.25 -53.97
N SER A 1116 21.95 4.63 -55.14
CA SER A 1116 21.64 3.21 -55.32
C SER A 1116 22.73 2.51 -56.12
N VAL A 1117 23.11 1.32 -55.69
CA VAL A 1117 24.14 0.48 -56.31
C VAL A 1117 23.44 -0.63 -57.06
N GLN A 1118 23.56 -0.64 -58.39
CA GLN A 1118 23.06 -1.70 -59.26
C GLN A 1118 24.24 -2.56 -59.74
N ILE A 1119 24.06 -3.88 -59.81
CA ILE A 1119 25.06 -4.79 -60.40
C ILE A 1119 24.55 -5.39 -61.71
N THR A 1120 25.48 -5.80 -62.58
CA THR A 1120 25.14 -6.50 -63.84
C THR A 1120 25.73 -7.91 -63.89
N ASN A 1121 25.09 -8.77 -64.69
CA ASN A 1121 25.42 -10.18 -64.90
C ASN A 1121 25.46 -11.08 -63.63
N PRO A 1122 24.64 -10.86 -62.59
CA PRO A 1122 24.67 -11.68 -61.38
C PRO A 1122 24.29 -13.14 -61.66
N GLY A 1123 23.46 -13.41 -62.67
CA GLY A 1123 23.10 -14.78 -63.06
C GLY A 1123 24.23 -15.60 -63.68
N THR A 1124 25.34 -14.97 -64.05
CA THR A 1124 26.56 -15.63 -64.55
C THR A 1124 27.56 -15.85 -63.42
N ASN A 1125 27.75 -14.86 -62.55
CA ASN A 1125 28.77 -14.89 -61.49
C ASN A 1125 28.28 -15.56 -60.20
N TYR A 1126 26.96 -15.58 -59.98
CA TYR A 1126 26.27 -16.17 -58.83
C TYR A 1126 25.15 -17.10 -59.32
N ALA A 1127 25.50 -18.09 -60.15
CA ALA A 1127 24.53 -18.84 -60.96
C ALA A 1127 23.77 -19.94 -60.21
N LYS A 1128 24.21 -20.35 -59.01
CA LYS A 1128 23.71 -21.55 -58.32
C LYS A 1128 22.44 -21.30 -57.49
N ALA A 1129 21.33 -21.87 -57.92
CA ALA A 1129 20.06 -21.85 -57.19
C ALA A 1129 19.94 -22.96 -56.12
N SER A 1130 19.06 -22.75 -55.12
CA SER A 1130 18.84 -23.68 -53.99
C SER A 1130 18.32 -25.08 -54.38
N ALA A 1131 17.80 -25.23 -55.61
CA ALA A 1131 17.25 -26.48 -56.14
C ALA A 1131 18.27 -27.62 -56.33
N THR A 1132 19.57 -27.38 -56.08
CA THR A 1132 20.67 -28.35 -56.29
C THR A 1132 21.09 -29.13 -55.04
N GLY A 1133 20.35 -29.02 -53.92
CA GLY A 1133 20.69 -29.69 -52.65
C GLY A 1133 21.90 -29.09 -51.92
N ARG A 1134 22.36 -27.92 -52.34
CA ARG A 1134 23.41 -27.10 -51.71
C ARG A 1134 22.87 -25.67 -51.52
N ALA A 1135 23.43 -24.90 -50.58
CA ALA A 1135 23.04 -23.49 -50.38
C ALA A 1135 23.15 -22.67 -51.68
N ALA A 1136 22.18 -21.79 -51.92
CA ALA A 1136 22.17 -20.88 -53.07
C ALA A 1136 23.32 -19.88 -52.99
N ASP A 1137 23.76 -19.39 -54.15
CA ASP A 1137 24.72 -18.30 -54.22
C ASP A 1137 24.10 -17.01 -53.67
N TYR A 1138 24.88 -16.20 -52.95
CA TYR A 1138 24.42 -14.97 -52.31
C TYR A 1138 25.32 -13.77 -52.59
N PHE A 1139 24.78 -12.56 -52.37
CA PHE A 1139 25.50 -11.29 -52.47
C PHE A 1139 24.95 -10.27 -51.46
N GLN A 1140 25.83 -9.57 -50.75
CA GLN A 1140 25.51 -8.51 -49.81
C GLN A 1140 26.59 -7.43 -49.86
N LEU A 1141 26.20 -6.16 -49.76
CA LEU A 1141 27.12 -5.04 -49.54
C LEU A 1141 27.03 -4.58 -48.09
N THR A 1142 28.18 -4.31 -47.47
CA THR A 1142 28.29 -3.74 -46.14
C THR A 1142 29.17 -2.50 -46.20
N LEU A 1143 28.73 -1.42 -45.55
CA LEU A 1143 29.54 -0.22 -45.33
C LEU A 1143 29.96 -0.18 -43.87
N VAL A 1144 31.26 -0.11 -43.59
CA VAL A 1144 31.85 -0.15 -42.25
C VAL A 1144 32.82 1.03 -42.04
N ASP A 1145 33.04 1.43 -40.79
CA ASP A 1145 34.01 2.48 -40.39
C ASP A 1145 35.02 1.92 -39.39
N ASP A 1146 35.52 0.72 -39.65
CA ASP A 1146 36.53 0.02 -38.85
C ASP A 1146 37.98 0.27 -39.35
N ILE A 1147 38.13 0.93 -40.51
CA ILE A 1147 39.40 1.39 -41.08
C ILE A 1147 39.29 2.87 -41.46
N ALA A 1148 40.34 3.63 -41.13
CA ALA A 1148 40.40 5.05 -41.48
C ALA A 1148 40.38 5.24 -43.00
N GLY A 1149 39.53 6.16 -43.48
CA GLY A 1149 39.41 6.46 -44.91
C GLY A 1149 38.65 5.41 -45.72
N ASN A 1150 37.77 4.63 -45.07
CA ASN A 1150 36.71 3.88 -45.76
C ASN A 1150 35.68 4.83 -46.39
N ILE A 1151 35.47 5.98 -45.76
CA ILE A 1151 34.69 7.09 -46.31
C ILE A 1151 35.60 8.31 -46.35
N ASN A 1152 35.82 8.86 -47.54
CA ASN A 1152 36.56 10.10 -47.74
C ASN A 1152 35.61 11.15 -48.31
N TRP A 1153 35.78 12.40 -47.91
CA TRP A 1153 34.99 13.52 -48.42
C TRP A 1153 35.80 14.81 -48.36
N VAL A 1154 35.38 15.82 -49.12
CA VAL A 1154 35.94 17.16 -49.00
C VAL A 1154 35.15 17.92 -47.94
N ALA A 1155 35.75 18.12 -46.76
CA ALA A 1155 35.11 18.81 -45.63
C ALA A 1155 35.07 20.35 -45.80
N ASP A 1156 35.48 20.87 -46.96
CA ASP A 1156 35.33 22.28 -47.35
C ASP A 1156 35.98 23.28 -46.37
N TYR A 1157 37.04 22.96 -45.64
CA TYR A 1157 37.56 23.84 -44.56
C TYR A 1157 37.90 25.29 -44.96
N ASN A 1158 38.21 25.54 -46.25
CA ASN A 1158 38.59 26.84 -46.79
C ASN A 1158 37.59 27.44 -47.81
N ASN A 1159 36.40 26.84 -47.97
CA ASN A 1159 35.39 27.27 -48.94
C ASN A 1159 35.90 27.27 -50.40
N ALA A 1160 36.74 26.29 -50.72
CA ALA A 1160 37.42 26.17 -52.01
C ALA A 1160 37.29 24.73 -52.51
N THR A 1161 37.05 24.58 -53.81
CA THR A 1161 36.90 23.28 -54.48
C THR A 1161 38.21 22.48 -54.53
N THR A 1162 39.36 23.15 -54.34
CA THR A 1162 40.69 22.51 -54.30
C THR A 1162 41.10 21.98 -52.92
N ALA A 1163 40.16 21.78 -51.99
CA ALA A 1163 40.47 21.32 -50.64
C ALA A 1163 40.84 19.82 -50.63
N ILE A 1164 41.82 19.44 -49.80
CA ILE A 1164 42.25 18.03 -49.66
C ILE A 1164 41.16 17.24 -48.93
N ASP A 1165 41.02 15.97 -49.32
CA ASP A 1165 40.17 14.99 -48.67
C ASP A 1165 40.38 14.88 -47.17
N THR A 1166 39.25 14.72 -46.50
CA THR A 1166 39.14 14.34 -45.11
C THR A 1166 38.77 12.86 -45.06
N ALA A 1167 39.71 12.06 -44.54
CA ALA A 1167 39.46 10.64 -44.30
C ALA A 1167 38.60 10.44 -43.05
N SER A 1168 37.66 9.49 -43.11
CA SER A 1168 36.92 9.07 -41.92
C SER A 1168 37.90 8.57 -40.86
N VAL A 1169 37.61 8.90 -39.62
CA VAL A 1169 38.32 8.38 -38.46
C VAL A 1169 37.51 7.21 -37.93
N ILE A 1170 38.18 6.08 -37.65
CA ILE A 1170 37.55 4.84 -37.16
C ILE A 1170 36.55 5.13 -36.03
N GLY A 1171 35.32 4.66 -36.22
CA GLY A 1171 34.22 4.70 -35.26
C GLY A 1171 33.64 6.10 -34.99
N THR A 1172 33.82 7.06 -35.91
CA THR A 1172 33.44 8.47 -35.68
C THR A 1172 32.14 8.85 -36.41
N LEU A 1173 31.87 8.22 -37.55
CA LEU A 1173 30.63 8.42 -38.30
C LEU A 1173 29.52 7.54 -37.73
N ARG A 1174 28.47 8.17 -37.20
CA ARG A 1174 27.34 7.46 -36.58
C ARG A 1174 26.55 6.64 -37.62
N ASN A 1175 25.85 5.61 -37.15
CA ASN A 1175 25.01 4.68 -37.93
C ASN A 1175 25.75 3.68 -38.82
N LEU A 1176 27.07 3.53 -38.68
CA LEU A 1176 27.84 2.45 -39.31
C LEU A 1176 28.14 1.34 -38.25
N PRO A 1177 28.17 0.06 -38.63
CA PRO A 1177 28.09 -0.48 -39.99
C PRO A 1177 26.66 -0.56 -40.54
N LEU A 1178 26.50 -0.39 -41.86
CA LEU A 1178 25.25 -0.59 -42.59
C LEU A 1178 25.30 -1.90 -43.37
N TYR A 1179 24.35 -2.80 -43.11
CA TYR A 1179 24.28 -4.11 -43.74
C TYR A 1179 23.19 -4.14 -44.81
N GLY A 1180 23.58 -4.34 -46.06
CA GLY A 1180 22.66 -4.52 -47.18
C GLY A 1180 21.78 -5.76 -47.02
N PRO A 1181 20.65 -5.87 -47.74
CA PRO A 1181 19.94 -7.13 -47.79
C PRO A 1181 20.78 -8.20 -48.49
N THR A 1182 20.68 -9.45 -48.03
CA THR A 1182 21.32 -10.59 -48.70
C THR A 1182 20.48 -11.01 -49.90
N PHE A 1183 21.00 -10.79 -51.10
CA PHE A 1183 20.41 -11.27 -52.34
C PHE A 1183 20.77 -12.73 -52.56
N GLN A 1184 19.83 -13.54 -53.07
CA GLN A 1184 20.05 -14.96 -53.36
C GLN A 1184 19.64 -15.31 -54.79
N ARG A 1185 20.25 -16.38 -55.32
CA ARG A 1185 19.98 -16.89 -56.67
C ARG A 1185 18.78 -17.81 -56.79
#